data_AF-A0A6J8BKE5-F1
#
_entry.id   AF-A0A6J8BKE5-F1
#
_cell.length_a   1.000
_cell.length_b   1.000
_cell.length_c   1.000
_cell.angle_alpha   90.00
_cell.angle_beta   90.00
_cell.angle_gamma   90.00
#
_symmetry.space_group_name_H-M   'P 1'
#
loop_
_entity.id
_entity.type
_entity.pdbx_description
1 polymer ?
#
loop_
_entity_poly.entity_id
_entity_poly.type
_entity_poly.pdbx_seq_one_letter_code
_entity_poly.pdbx_strand_id
1 'polypeptide(L)'
;MRIQETFIRMSKRGTIRREDLYLIWKQKDFCAILPYKEFIFNILIHLDILAEQRRYDTATGSRLPVDNFFVPCMVTERNTTSFMDKECTPKRAICLAFLFKGTIIPPALPNRLISACLSMWTVKQFEGRKLLFSGFIGLSFDKSHDIVVCVEGNKILLYVVHRTSSGLIVPDIATGVKECLVSTMERISDFYHSTIHAKSSEQSPFLIEYSCSKMQCFISEKKALQTNEWVCDKHNLTHRDGDWLVWNQDKKKEQCEPNCPGLSEDALNKIPSDIELLRFSTNFKLDQINELVSYLNLSKKWDEIKCNNPNNIAAANFLVLSKWKERKMKFKDLEEALIKMKISTHDLCQVRRVRAAETDIQADYLDFIPTDEILDKLAPQIGQVFFQLGAELELSIATLENIQSDKTGNLVAQNREVLFTWKEDRTVKPTLMVLVQALVNIGRGVLCLEEVMENININTLIASQAEREKHDKGAIPEKKTTMNMMKGQKDSMKEAVHHKLDFSDILDQMMSFLVISVDDRRTIEQNNDQENTLLDIVMKRGNPNKSVCIEVLTQNSGYEDLAGKLSDSSSSVSPPTKTGKICMCHHKTDRGDPWCAFDLFIKIRYSYNRASHCIIVPYAITCRANHDLKVCHSVRPCHSYSHHFVAKIAFFVVPT
;
A
#
# COMPACT_ATOMS: atom_id res chain seq x y z
N MET A 1 32.64 24.94 8.70
CA MET A 1 32.69 23.59 9.29
C MET A 1 31.32 22.90 9.26
N ARG A 2 30.31 23.37 10.02
CA ARG A 2 28.99 22.71 10.13
C ARG A 2 28.21 22.46 8.82
N ILE A 3 28.31 23.35 7.83
CA ILE A 3 27.60 23.19 6.54
C ILE A 3 28.27 22.14 5.65
N GLN A 4 29.60 22.10 5.60
CA GLN A 4 30.35 21.09 4.86
C GLN A 4 30.07 19.69 5.41
N GLU A 5 30.02 19.53 6.74
CA GLU A 5 29.61 18.29 7.39
C GLU A 5 28.18 17.88 7.01
N THR A 6 27.27 18.85 6.86
CA THR A 6 25.89 18.60 6.40
C THR A 6 25.87 18.04 4.99
N PHE A 7 26.62 18.62 4.05
CA PHE A 7 26.74 18.11 2.68
C PHE A 7 27.38 16.72 2.63
N ILE A 8 28.45 16.48 3.40
CA ILE A 8 29.07 15.16 3.52
C ILE A 8 28.06 14.14 4.05
N ARG A 9 27.27 14.50 5.07
CA ARG A 9 26.26 13.61 5.64
C ARG A 9 25.14 13.30 4.64
N MET A 10 24.68 14.27 3.86
CA MET A 10 23.70 14.03 2.79
C MET A 10 24.28 13.13 1.69
N SER A 11 25.54 13.36 1.29
CA SER A 11 26.23 12.56 0.28
C SER A 11 26.40 11.09 0.68
N LYS A 12 26.66 10.83 1.96
CA LYS A 12 26.86 9.47 2.49
C LYS A 12 25.59 8.76 2.91
N ARG A 13 24.69 9.48 3.61
CA ARG A 13 23.53 8.88 4.29
C ARG A 13 22.20 9.25 3.66
N GLY A 14 22.17 10.23 2.76
CA GLY A 14 20.95 10.74 2.17
C GLY A 14 20.00 11.36 3.20
N THR A 15 20.50 11.90 4.31
CA THR A 15 19.65 12.48 5.36
C THR A 15 20.01 13.92 5.71
N ILE A 16 18.98 14.72 5.96
CA ILE A 16 19.10 16.11 6.41
C ILE A 16 18.07 16.40 7.52
N ARG A 17 18.47 17.23 8.49
CA ARG A 17 17.55 17.81 9.47
C ARG A 17 17.01 19.13 8.98
N ARG A 18 15.80 19.48 9.41
CA ARG A 18 15.18 20.76 9.06
C ARG A 18 16.06 21.94 9.45
N GLU A 19 16.67 21.91 10.64
CA GLU A 19 17.53 22.99 11.15
C GLU A 19 18.79 23.14 10.29
N ASP A 20 19.34 22.02 9.82
CA ASP A 20 20.55 22.03 8.99
C ASP A 20 20.25 22.63 7.61
N LEU A 21 19.05 22.42 7.06
CA LEU A 21 18.61 23.10 5.84
C LEU A 21 18.47 24.61 6.05
N TYR A 22 17.95 25.04 7.21
CA TYR A 22 17.87 26.47 7.55
C TYR A 22 19.25 27.09 7.73
N LEU A 23 20.24 26.34 8.22
CA LEU A 23 21.63 26.80 8.28
C LEU A 23 22.21 27.01 6.88
N ILE A 24 21.88 26.16 5.91
CA ILE A 24 22.27 26.36 4.50
C ILE A 24 21.61 27.65 3.97
N TRP A 25 20.32 27.85 4.21
CA TRP A 25 19.60 29.02 3.72
C TRP A 25 19.94 30.34 4.41
N LYS A 26 20.61 30.29 5.57
CA LYS A 26 21.19 31.47 6.23
C LYS A 26 22.48 31.97 5.57
N GLN A 27 23.08 31.20 4.66
CA GLN A 27 24.26 31.67 3.92
C GLN A 27 23.90 32.89 3.08
N LYS A 28 24.89 33.77 2.86
CA LYS A 28 24.71 35.03 2.13
C LYS A 28 24.06 34.85 0.76
N ASP A 29 24.37 33.75 0.08
CA ASP A 29 23.85 33.46 -1.26
C ASP A 29 22.38 33.01 -1.27
N PHE A 30 21.86 32.60 -0.12
CA PHE A 30 20.49 32.09 0.05
C PHE A 30 19.66 32.93 1.02
N CYS A 31 20.18 34.03 1.58
CA CYS A 31 19.46 34.79 2.60
C CYS A 31 18.11 35.34 2.10
N ALA A 32 17.98 35.60 0.80
CA ALA A 32 16.75 36.07 0.16
C ALA A 32 15.59 35.04 0.22
N ILE A 33 15.91 33.74 0.34
CA ILE A 33 14.88 32.68 0.43
C ILE A 33 14.45 32.39 1.87
N LEU A 34 15.22 32.84 2.86
CA LEU A 34 14.98 32.55 4.27
C LEU A 34 13.59 32.98 4.79
N PRO A 35 13.01 34.13 4.38
CA PRO A 35 11.63 34.49 4.76
C PRO A 35 10.57 33.49 4.28
N TYR A 36 10.86 32.71 3.23
CA TYR A 36 9.96 31.74 2.60
C TYR A 36 10.35 30.29 2.89
N LYS A 37 11.22 30.05 3.87
CA LYS A 37 11.81 28.73 4.15
C LYS A 37 10.78 27.61 4.27
N GLU A 38 9.64 27.82 4.95
CA GLU A 38 8.61 26.79 5.12
C GLU A 38 7.90 26.47 3.80
N PHE A 39 7.64 27.48 2.98
CA PHE A 39 7.04 27.30 1.65
C PHE A 39 7.99 26.55 0.72
N ILE A 40 9.26 26.93 0.70
CA ILE A 40 10.29 26.24 -0.09
C ILE A 40 10.46 24.80 0.38
N PHE A 41 10.41 24.58 1.69
CA PHE A 41 10.44 23.25 2.29
C PHE A 41 9.30 22.37 1.74
N ASN A 42 8.06 22.88 1.75
CA ASN A 42 6.91 22.17 1.20
C ASN A 42 7.05 21.93 -0.31
N ILE A 43 7.62 22.88 -1.07
CA ILE A 43 7.92 22.68 -2.50
C ILE A 43 8.91 21.53 -2.68
N LEU A 44 9.98 21.47 -1.88
CA LEU A 44 10.99 20.41 -2.01
C LEU A 44 10.39 19.03 -1.71
N ILE A 45 9.44 18.94 -0.78
CA ILE A 45 8.68 17.71 -0.53
C ILE A 45 7.75 17.40 -1.72
N HIS A 46 6.99 18.38 -2.19
CA HIS A 46 6.06 18.22 -3.31
C HIS A 46 6.76 17.78 -4.61
N LEU A 47 8.01 18.20 -4.82
CA LEU A 47 8.83 17.83 -5.97
C LEU A 47 9.60 16.52 -5.79
N ASP A 48 9.35 15.79 -4.69
CA ASP A 48 10.02 14.53 -4.31
C ASP A 48 11.56 14.66 -4.19
N ILE A 49 12.05 15.86 -3.85
CA ILE A 49 13.48 16.11 -3.58
C ILE A 49 13.80 15.77 -2.12
N LEU A 50 12.91 16.18 -1.21
CA LEU A 50 12.90 15.75 0.18
C LEU A 50 11.83 14.69 0.35
N ALA A 51 12.22 13.54 0.87
CA ALA A 51 11.28 12.48 1.23
C ALA A 51 11.09 12.44 2.75
N GLU A 52 9.83 12.52 3.15
CA GLU A 52 9.43 12.37 4.54
C GLU A 52 9.04 10.93 4.79
N GLN A 53 9.77 10.24 5.66
CA GLN A 53 9.38 8.89 6.06
C GLN A 53 8.23 8.97 7.04
N ARG A 54 7.03 8.61 6.56
CA ARG A 54 5.82 8.57 7.39
C ARG A 54 5.99 7.45 8.42
N ARG A 55 5.94 7.83 9.69
CA ARG A 55 5.95 6.90 10.81
C ARG A 55 4.72 7.17 11.65
N TYR A 56 4.07 6.08 12.05
CA TYR A 56 2.92 6.11 12.93
C TYR A 56 3.32 5.41 14.21
N ASP A 57 2.93 5.99 15.34
CA ASP A 57 2.97 5.31 16.62
C ASP A 57 1.97 4.16 16.57
N THR A 58 2.44 2.93 16.77
CA THR A 58 1.60 1.73 16.71
C THR A 58 0.59 1.66 17.84
N ALA A 59 0.81 2.34 18.96
CA ALA A 59 -0.11 2.35 20.10
C ALA A 59 -1.21 3.40 19.94
N THR A 60 -0.84 4.59 19.46
CA THR A 60 -1.78 5.72 19.37
C THR A 60 -2.34 5.93 17.96
N GLY A 61 -1.75 5.31 16.93
CA GLY A 61 -2.06 5.58 15.51
C GLY A 61 -1.59 6.97 15.04
N SER A 62 -1.07 7.80 15.94
CA SER A 62 -0.69 9.17 15.65
C SER A 62 0.59 9.23 14.81
N ARG A 63 0.68 10.25 13.95
CA ARG A 63 1.88 10.46 13.14
C ARG A 63 3.01 10.98 14.03
N LEU A 64 4.15 10.29 14.01
CA LEU A 64 5.33 10.74 14.72
C LEU A 64 5.93 11.98 14.01
N PRO A 65 6.38 13.00 14.76
CA PRO A 65 7.02 14.18 14.19
C PRO A 65 8.29 13.78 13.42
N VAL A 66 8.48 14.38 12.25
CA VAL A 66 9.61 14.08 11.37
C VAL A 66 10.67 15.16 11.44
N ASP A 67 11.73 14.88 12.20
CA ASP A 67 12.89 15.77 12.35
C ASP A 67 13.97 15.50 11.29
N ASN A 68 13.92 14.34 10.64
CA ASN A 68 14.91 13.91 9.65
C ASN A 68 14.24 13.58 8.32
N PHE A 69 14.71 14.23 7.26
CA PHE A 69 14.26 14.03 5.89
C PHE A 69 15.30 13.25 5.12
N PHE A 70 14.84 12.51 4.12
CA PHE A 70 15.72 11.86 3.15
C PHE A 70 15.90 12.75 1.92
N VAL A 71 17.09 12.70 1.31
CA VAL A 71 17.45 13.47 0.10
C VAL A 71 18.13 12.52 -0.89
N PRO A 72 17.40 11.62 -1.55
CA PRO A 72 17.99 10.54 -2.36
C PRO A 72 18.92 11.04 -3.46
N CYS A 73 18.57 12.17 -4.10
CA CYS A 73 19.35 12.76 -5.18
C CYS A 73 20.74 13.26 -4.75
N MET A 74 21.00 13.42 -3.46
CA MET A 74 22.30 13.81 -2.94
C MET A 74 23.21 12.62 -2.65
N VAL A 75 22.69 11.39 -2.62
CA VAL A 75 23.47 10.21 -2.25
C VAL A 75 24.41 9.81 -3.38
N THR A 76 25.71 9.78 -3.08
CA THR A 76 26.76 9.43 -4.05
C THR A 76 27.43 8.10 -3.74
N GLU A 77 27.29 7.58 -2.51
CA GLU A 77 27.82 6.27 -2.15
C GLU A 77 27.10 5.17 -2.95
N ARG A 78 27.87 4.23 -3.51
CA ARG A 78 27.34 3.02 -4.13
C ARG A 78 27.04 1.99 -3.05
N ASN A 79 26.14 1.06 -3.35
CA ASN A 79 25.90 -0.07 -2.45
C ASN A 79 27.16 -0.94 -2.36
N THR A 80 27.83 -0.90 -1.20
CA THR A 80 28.99 -1.76 -0.90
C THR A 80 28.65 -2.90 0.06
N THR A 81 27.37 -3.09 0.37
CA THR A 81 26.92 -4.16 1.27
C THR A 81 26.75 -5.47 0.49
N SER A 82 26.85 -6.60 1.17
CA SER A 82 26.55 -7.91 0.59
C SER A 82 25.04 -8.19 0.52
N PHE A 83 24.17 -7.18 0.66
CA PHE A 83 22.72 -7.40 0.76
C PHE A 83 22.16 -8.03 -0.52
N MET A 84 22.55 -7.53 -1.69
CA MET A 84 22.10 -8.09 -2.97
C MET A 84 22.51 -9.56 -3.11
N ASP A 85 23.75 -9.88 -2.77
CA ASP A 85 24.30 -11.23 -2.93
C ASP A 85 23.70 -12.24 -1.94
N LYS A 86 23.35 -11.80 -0.72
CA LYS A 86 22.82 -12.68 0.34
C LYS A 86 21.28 -12.79 0.34
N GLU A 87 20.60 -11.69 0.04
CA GLU A 87 19.16 -11.56 0.26
C GLU A 87 18.39 -11.59 -1.07
N CYS A 88 18.90 -10.95 -2.13
CA CYS A 88 18.23 -10.87 -3.44
C CYS A 88 18.55 -12.08 -4.33
N THR A 89 18.51 -13.28 -3.75
CA THR A 89 18.82 -14.53 -4.44
C THR A 89 17.56 -15.16 -5.06
N PRO A 90 17.69 -16.02 -6.08
CA PRO A 90 16.58 -16.81 -6.65
C PRO A 90 15.72 -17.53 -5.61
N LYS A 91 16.37 -17.97 -4.53
CA LYS A 91 15.75 -18.73 -3.44
C LYS A 91 14.92 -17.88 -2.51
N ARG A 92 15.11 -16.56 -2.48
CA ARG A 92 14.55 -15.66 -1.46
C ARG A 92 13.79 -14.49 -2.04
N ALA A 93 14.02 -14.17 -3.31
CA ALA A 93 13.44 -13.02 -3.95
C ALA A 93 12.83 -13.35 -5.32
N ILE A 94 11.82 -12.58 -5.69
CA ILE A 94 11.31 -12.45 -7.06
C ILE A 94 11.69 -11.06 -7.58
N CYS A 95 11.83 -10.92 -8.90
CA CYS A 95 12.26 -9.66 -9.52
C CYS A 95 11.42 -9.29 -10.74
N LEU A 96 11.08 -8.01 -10.82
CA LEU A 96 10.47 -7.32 -11.95
C LEU A 96 11.39 -6.19 -12.42
N ALA A 97 11.38 -5.85 -13.70
CA ALA A 97 12.12 -4.73 -14.26
C ALA A 97 11.20 -3.76 -15.00
N PHE A 98 11.42 -2.47 -14.79
CA PHE A 98 10.95 -1.38 -15.63
C PHE A 98 12.03 -1.08 -16.67
N LEU A 99 11.85 -1.54 -17.91
CA LEU A 99 12.76 -1.34 -19.02
C LEU A 99 12.42 -0.06 -19.79
N PHE A 100 13.32 0.92 -19.79
CA PHE A 100 13.15 2.16 -20.53
C PHE A 100 13.60 2.02 -21.98
N LYS A 101 12.86 2.64 -22.90
CA LYS A 101 13.20 2.68 -24.34
C LYS A 101 14.53 3.41 -24.60
N GLY A 102 14.86 4.40 -23.77
CA GLY A 102 16.13 5.13 -23.85
C GLY A 102 17.30 4.31 -23.31
N THR A 103 18.52 4.62 -23.75
CA THR A 103 19.76 3.99 -23.24
C THR A 103 20.15 4.48 -21.85
N ILE A 104 19.62 5.64 -21.42
CA ILE A 104 19.91 6.28 -20.14
C ILE A 104 18.59 6.67 -19.50
N ILE A 105 18.40 6.30 -18.23
CA ILE A 105 17.30 6.80 -17.41
C ILE A 105 17.69 8.18 -16.88
N PRO A 106 16.85 9.23 -17.08
CA PRO A 106 17.10 10.53 -16.48
C PRO A 106 17.28 10.40 -14.96
N PRO A 107 18.39 10.87 -14.35
CA PRO A 107 18.68 10.62 -12.93
C PRO A 107 17.60 11.09 -11.96
N ALA A 108 16.80 12.07 -12.36
CA ALA A 108 15.71 12.57 -11.53
C ALA A 108 14.56 11.55 -11.38
N LEU A 109 14.31 10.72 -12.38
CA LEU A 109 13.24 9.72 -12.35
C LEU A 109 13.45 8.64 -11.27
N PRO A 110 14.60 7.92 -11.19
CA PRO A 110 14.81 6.94 -10.14
C PRO A 110 14.93 7.59 -8.76
N ASN A 111 15.46 8.81 -8.65
CA ASN A 111 15.52 9.53 -7.37
C ASN A 111 14.11 9.86 -6.86
N ARG A 112 13.20 10.29 -7.74
CA ARG A 112 11.80 10.53 -7.38
C ARG A 112 11.07 9.24 -7.02
N LEU A 113 11.34 8.15 -7.74
CA LEU A 113 10.81 6.83 -7.36
C LEU A 113 11.28 6.44 -5.96
N ILE A 114 12.58 6.55 -5.68
CA ILE A 114 13.15 6.26 -4.36
C ILE A 114 12.52 7.16 -3.28
N SER A 115 12.33 8.45 -3.55
CA SER A 115 11.63 9.38 -2.65
C SER A 115 10.19 8.96 -2.39
N ALA A 116 9.45 8.54 -3.42
CA ALA A 116 8.10 8.02 -3.25
C ALA A 116 8.11 6.75 -2.38
N CYS A 117 9.01 5.82 -2.63
CA CYS A 117 9.16 4.61 -1.81
C CYS A 117 9.48 4.94 -0.34
N LEU A 118 10.34 5.93 -0.08
CA LEU A 118 10.68 6.40 1.28
C LEU A 118 9.50 6.98 2.03
N SER A 119 8.52 7.52 1.30
CA SER A 119 7.29 8.06 1.90
C SER A 119 6.31 6.97 2.33
N MET A 120 6.46 5.76 1.76
CA MET A 120 5.58 4.60 1.98
C MET A 120 6.17 3.59 2.95
N TRP A 121 7.48 3.35 2.88
CA TRP A 121 8.14 2.26 3.60
C TRP A 121 9.37 2.71 4.39
N THR A 122 9.73 1.87 5.36
CA THR A 122 10.88 2.17 6.23
C THR A 122 12.17 1.67 5.60
N VAL A 123 13.21 2.52 5.53
CA VAL A 123 14.56 2.11 5.09
C VAL A 123 15.08 0.98 5.94
N LYS A 124 15.43 -0.13 5.29
CA LYS A 124 15.99 -1.32 5.93
C LYS A 124 17.38 -1.02 6.47
N GLN A 125 17.68 -1.58 7.64
CA GLN A 125 19.04 -1.65 8.15
C GLN A 125 19.62 -3.04 7.91
N PHE A 126 20.85 -3.08 7.42
CA PHE A 126 21.60 -4.30 7.19
C PHE A 126 23.05 -4.09 7.62
N GLU A 127 23.58 -4.98 8.46
CA GLU A 127 24.94 -4.87 9.01
C GLU A 127 25.24 -3.47 9.61
N GLY A 128 24.24 -2.89 10.30
CA GLY A 128 24.33 -1.57 10.92
C GLY A 128 24.28 -0.38 9.95
N ARG A 129 24.10 -0.62 8.65
CA ARG A 129 23.96 0.43 7.62
C ARG A 129 22.53 0.52 7.09
N LYS A 130 22.08 1.75 6.83
CA LYS A 130 20.83 2.00 6.12
C LYS A 130 21.04 1.69 4.63
N LEU A 131 20.12 0.94 4.05
CA LEU A 131 20.13 0.58 2.63
C LEU A 131 19.58 1.72 1.78
N LEU A 132 20.31 2.84 1.71
CA LEU A 132 20.02 3.97 0.83
C LEU A 132 21.34 4.41 0.17
N PHE A 133 21.45 4.15 -1.12
CA PHE A 133 22.64 4.39 -1.93
C PHE A 133 22.24 5.06 -3.26
N SER A 134 23.22 5.53 -4.03
CA SER A 134 22.97 6.14 -5.33
C SER A 134 22.30 5.14 -6.27
N GLY A 135 21.05 5.42 -6.66
CA GLY A 135 20.24 4.53 -7.50
C GLY A 135 19.83 3.21 -6.83
N PHE A 136 19.87 3.12 -5.50
CA PHE A 136 19.52 1.89 -4.79
C PHE A 136 18.83 2.21 -3.46
N ILE A 137 17.77 1.48 -3.14
CA ILE A 137 17.13 1.51 -1.82
C ILE A 137 16.62 0.12 -1.42
N GLY A 138 16.85 -0.25 -0.15
CA GLY A 138 16.26 -1.40 0.51
C GLY A 138 15.30 -0.94 1.61
N LEU A 139 14.10 -1.52 1.64
CA LEU A 139 12.96 -1.11 2.45
C LEU A 139 12.39 -2.31 3.19
N SER A 140 11.99 -2.13 4.44
CA SER A 140 11.18 -3.11 5.17
C SER A 140 9.71 -2.88 4.80
N PHE A 141 9.08 -3.90 4.24
CA PHE A 141 7.65 -3.88 3.96
C PHE A 141 6.87 -4.35 5.18
N ASP A 142 7.22 -5.54 5.69
CA ASP A 142 6.68 -6.10 6.93
C ASP A 142 7.77 -6.87 7.72
N LYS A 143 7.35 -7.79 8.60
CA LYS A 143 8.27 -8.61 9.39
C LYS A 143 8.98 -9.70 8.59
N SER A 144 8.47 -10.10 7.44
CA SER A 144 9.00 -11.22 6.65
C SER A 144 9.45 -10.81 5.24
N HIS A 145 9.00 -9.64 4.77
CA HIS A 145 9.22 -9.12 3.43
C HIS A 145 10.00 -7.81 3.44
N ASP A 146 10.97 -7.73 2.55
CA ASP A 146 11.70 -6.52 2.19
C ASP A 146 11.46 -6.18 0.71
N ILE A 147 11.53 -4.90 0.36
CA ILE A 147 11.45 -4.39 -1.01
C ILE A 147 12.78 -3.77 -1.38
N VAL A 148 13.29 -4.06 -2.57
CA VAL A 148 14.51 -3.43 -3.10
C VAL A 148 14.22 -2.79 -4.44
N VAL A 149 14.66 -1.56 -4.60
CA VAL A 149 14.67 -0.88 -5.90
C VAL A 149 16.11 -0.55 -6.25
N CYS A 150 16.60 -0.99 -7.40
CA CYS A 150 17.92 -0.64 -7.89
C CYS A 150 17.91 -0.26 -9.38
N VAL A 151 18.82 0.62 -9.77
CA VAL A 151 18.97 1.11 -11.14
C VAL A 151 20.16 0.43 -11.79
N GLU A 152 19.93 -0.24 -12.92
CA GLU A 152 20.95 -0.92 -13.70
C GLU A 152 20.83 -0.57 -15.19
N GLY A 153 21.71 0.30 -15.68
CA GLY A 153 21.68 0.76 -17.07
C GLY A 153 20.38 1.49 -17.41
N ASN A 154 19.58 0.93 -18.32
CA ASN A 154 18.26 1.43 -18.68
C ASN A 154 17.10 0.71 -17.98
N LYS A 155 17.39 -0.03 -16.91
CA LYS A 155 16.41 -0.75 -16.11
C LYS A 155 16.31 -0.20 -14.70
N ILE A 156 15.10 -0.18 -14.17
CA ILE A 156 14.87 -0.12 -12.72
C ILE A 156 14.36 -1.49 -12.30
N LEU A 157 15.14 -2.18 -11.48
CA LEU A 157 14.79 -3.49 -10.94
C LEU A 157 14.06 -3.31 -9.61
N LEU A 158 13.01 -4.09 -9.45
CA LEU A 158 12.18 -4.20 -8.26
C LEU A 158 12.28 -5.63 -7.75
N TYR A 159 12.73 -5.80 -6.51
CA TYR A 159 12.72 -7.08 -5.82
C TYR A 159 11.72 -7.04 -4.68
N VAL A 160 10.98 -8.14 -4.54
CA VAL A 160 10.33 -8.49 -3.27
C VAL A 160 11.14 -9.66 -2.71
N VAL A 161 11.61 -9.51 -1.47
CA VAL A 161 12.52 -10.44 -0.81
C VAL A 161 11.82 -10.98 0.43
N HIS A 162 11.69 -12.29 0.54
CA HIS A 162 11.27 -12.95 1.77
C HIS A 162 12.47 -13.37 2.60
N ARG A 163 12.33 -13.36 3.93
CA ARG A 163 13.40 -13.75 4.85
C ARG A 163 13.89 -15.18 4.63
N THR A 164 13.00 -16.11 4.29
CA THR A 164 13.33 -17.55 4.18
C THR A 164 13.35 -18.05 2.74
N SER A 165 12.24 -17.96 2.00
CA SER A 165 12.09 -18.50 0.65
C SER A 165 11.25 -17.59 -0.25
N SER A 166 11.59 -17.49 -1.54
CA SER A 166 10.81 -16.77 -2.57
C SER A 166 9.43 -17.39 -2.78
N GLY A 167 9.29 -18.69 -2.53
CA GLY A 167 8.00 -19.37 -2.54
C GLY A 167 7.02 -18.76 -1.54
N LEU A 168 7.50 -18.26 -0.39
CA LEU A 168 6.68 -17.68 0.69
C LEU A 168 6.21 -16.24 0.39
N ILE A 169 6.57 -15.68 -0.77
CA ILE A 169 6.14 -14.32 -1.15
C ILE A 169 4.66 -14.35 -1.53
N VAL A 170 3.84 -13.69 -0.72
CA VAL A 170 2.40 -13.63 -0.93
C VAL A 170 2.11 -12.86 -2.24
N PRO A 171 1.35 -13.43 -3.19
CA PRO A 171 1.05 -12.77 -4.45
C PRO A 171 0.33 -11.42 -4.32
N ASP A 172 -0.54 -11.24 -3.31
CA ASP A 172 -1.15 -9.94 -3.00
C ASP A 172 -0.11 -8.86 -2.66
N ILE A 173 0.94 -9.23 -1.93
CA ILE A 173 2.03 -8.29 -1.59
C ILE A 173 2.78 -7.90 -2.85
N ALA A 174 3.20 -8.88 -3.66
CA ALA A 174 3.94 -8.63 -4.88
C ALA A 174 3.12 -7.82 -5.90
N THR A 175 1.85 -8.18 -6.10
CA THR A 175 0.92 -7.48 -6.98
C THR A 175 0.64 -6.06 -6.47
N GLY A 176 0.37 -5.88 -5.17
CA GLY A 176 0.14 -4.56 -4.58
C GLY A 176 1.36 -3.64 -4.66
N VAL A 177 2.56 -4.17 -4.43
CA VAL A 177 3.81 -3.41 -4.60
C VAL A 177 4.02 -3.04 -6.07
N LYS A 178 3.78 -3.98 -7.00
CA LYS A 178 3.84 -3.71 -8.45
C LYS A 178 2.87 -2.60 -8.84
N GLU A 179 1.59 -2.72 -8.53
CA GLU A 179 0.56 -1.74 -8.89
C GLU A 179 0.90 -0.35 -8.35
N CYS A 180 1.33 -0.28 -7.09
CA CYS A 180 1.75 0.95 -6.44
C CYS A 180 2.93 1.62 -7.19
N LEU A 181 3.97 0.84 -7.53
CA LEU A 181 5.16 1.36 -8.18
C LEU A 181 4.94 1.66 -9.67
N VAL A 182 4.14 0.87 -10.39
CA VAL A 182 3.71 1.16 -11.76
C VAL A 182 2.99 2.51 -11.79
N SER A 183 1.96 2.70 -10.97
CA SER A 183 1.20 3.96 -10.92
C SER A 183 2.10 5.15 -10.55
N THR A 184 3.00 4.95 -9.58
CA THR A 184 3.98 5.98 -9.19
C THR A 184 4.90 6.35 -10.36
N MET A 185 5.39 5.36 -11.10
CA MET A 185 6.28 5.53 -12.23
C MET A 185 5.60 6.19 -13.42
N GLU A 186 4.35 5.83 -13.72
CA GLU A 186 3.51 6.51 -14.72
C GLU A 186 3.36 7.98 -14.38
N ARG A 187 2.95 8.30 -13.14
CA ARG A 187 2.80 9.69 -12.67
C ARG A 187 4.10 10.49 -12.75
N ILE A 188 5.22 9.91 -12.33
CA ILE A 188 6.54 10.56 -12.43
C ILE A 188 6.88 10.81 -13.90
N SER A 189 6.63 9.84 -14.76
CA SER A 189 6.96 9.94 -16.18
C SER A 189 6.06 10.94 -16.92
N ASP A 190 4.78 10.98 -16.59
CA ASP A 190 3.81 11.95 -17.11
C ASP A 190 4.21 13.39 -16.77
N PHE A 191 4.77 13.61 -15.58
CA PHE A 191 5.34 14.91 -15.21
C PHE A 191 6.47 15.31 -16.17
N TYR A 192 7.35 14.38 -16.56
CA TYR A 192 8.42 14.68 -17.52
C TYR A 192 7.88 14.85 -18.95
N HIS A 193 6.93 14.03 -19.38
CA HIS A 193 6.37 14.11 -20.72
C HIS A 193 5.50 15.36 -20.94
N SER A 194 4.68 15.73 -19.95
CA SER A 194 3.86 16.96 -20.00
C SER A 194 4.71 18.22 -20.07
N THR A 195 5.92 18.18 -19.52
CA THR A 195 6.88 19.30 -19.57
C THR A 195 7.60 19.40 -20.91
N ILE A 196 7.72 18.32 -21.69
CA ILE A 196 8.57 18.24 -22.89
C ILE A 196 7.81 18.45 -24.22
N HIS A 197 6.48 18.43 -24.25
CA HIS A 197 5.64 18.67 -25.44
C HIS A 197 5.94 17.76 -26.67
N ALA A 198 5.29 16.61 -26.72
CA ALA A 198 4.55 16.15 -27.91
C ALA A 198 3.59 15.06 -27.44
N LYS A 199 2.28 15.31 -27.56
CA LYS A 199 1.23 14.30 -27.33
C LYS A 199 1.29 13.25 -28.46
N SER A 200 2.33 12.43 -28.50
CA SER A 200 2.31 11.21 -29.31
C SER A 200 1.79 10.07 -28.43
N SER A 201 0.52 9.75 -28.62
CA SER A 201 -0.24 8.54 -28.25
C SER A 201 0.37 7.53 -27.26
N GLU A 202 -0.32 7.38 -26.12
CA GLU A 202 -0.70 6.14 -25.41
C GLU A 202 0.33 5.11 -24.96
N GLN A 203 1.61 5.19 -25.30
CA GLN A 203 2.57 4.20 -24.84
C GLN A 203 3.31 4.65 -23.58
N SER A 204 3.19 3.83 -22.52
CA SER A 204 4.03 3.93 -21.32
C SER A 204 5.52 4.08 -21.72
N PRO A 205 6.28 4.94 -21.03
CA PRO A 205 7.70 5.17 -21.36
C PRO A 205 8.61 3.98 -21.04
N PHE A 206 8.07 3.00 -20.32
CA PHE A 206 8.75 1.78 -19.94
C PHE A 206 7.90 0.55 -20.31
N LEU A 207 8.61 -0.57 -20.48
CA LEU A 207 8.02 -1.90 -20.57
C LEU A 207 8.24 -2.62 -19.25
N ILE A 208 7.29 -3.45 -18.85
CA ILE A 208 7.45 -4.33 -17.69
C ILE A 208 8.02 -5.67 -18.18
N GLU A 209 9.08 -6.12 -17.53
CA GLU A 209 9.64 -7.45 -17.73
C GLU A 209 9.74 -8.22 -16.41
N TYR A 210 9.55 -9.53 -16.46
CA TYR A 210 9.69 -10.42 -15.32
C TYR A 210 11.02 -11.15 -15.38
N SER A 211 11.73 -11.21 -14.27
CA SER A 211 12.96 -11.96 -14.20
C SER A 211 12.69 -13.47 -14.14
N CYS A 212 13.52 -14.26 -14.81
CA CYS A 212 13.68 -15.68 -14.46
C CYS A 212 14.26 -15.80 -13.06
N SER A 213 14.12 -16.98 -12.46
CA SER A 213 14.69 -17.32 -11.15
C SER A 213 16.18 -16.96 -11.06
N LYS A 214 16.96 -17.01 -12.15
CA LYS A 214 18.39 -16.62 -12.18
C LYS A 214 18.70 -15.12 -12.30
N MET A 215 17.75 -14.22 -12.03
CA MET A 215 17.90 -12.74 -11.88
C MET A 215 18.50 -11.93 -13.06
N GLN A 216 18.97 -12.56 -14.15
CA GLN A 216 19.65 -11.89 -15.27
C GLN A 216 18.95 -12.02 -16.63
N CYS A 217 17.81 -12.72 -16.67
CA CYS A 217 17.02 -12.89 -17.89
C CYS A 217 15.61 -12.44 -17.65
N PHE A 218 15.05 -11.77 -18.64
CA PHE A 218 13.79 -11.07 -18.53
C PHE A 218 12.87 -11.49 -19.66
N ILE A 219 11.59 -11.68 -19.35
CA ILE A 219 10.51 -11.86 -20.33
C ILE A 219 9.57 -10.66 -20.25
N SER A 220 9.25 -10.06 -21.39
CA SER A 220 8.25 -8.98 -21.44
C SER A 220 6.89 -9.47 -20.91
N GLU A 221 6.19 -8.64 -20.16
CA GLU A 221 4.87 -8.97 -19.60
C GLU A 221 3.89 -9.47 -20.66
N LYS A 222 3.84 -8.82 -21.83
CA LYS A 222 2.98 -9.22 -22.94
C LYS A 222 3.23 -10.68 -23.39
N LYS A 223 4.50 -11.10 -23.42
CA LYS A 223 4.88 -12.47 -23.82
C LYS A 223 4.55 -13.46 -22.68
N ALA A 224 4.84 -13.08 -21.43
CA ALA A 224 4.52 -13.92 -20.26
C ALA A 224 3.02 -14.23 -20.19
N LEU A 225 2.16 -13.23 -20.42
CA LEU A 225 0.70 -13.39 -20.44
C LEU A 225 0.16 -14.26 -21.58
N GLN A 226 0.97 -14.57 -22.60
CA GLN A 226 0.55 -15.36 -23.77
C GLN A 226 0.99 -16.83 -23.69
N THR A 227 1.85 -17.19 -22.74
CA THR A 227 2.49 -18.51 -22.71
C THR A 227 2.38 -19.13 -21.32
N ASN A 228 1.83 -20.34 -21.22
CA ASN A 228 1.80 -21.11 -19.96
C ASN A 228 3.18 -21.64 -19.54
N GLU A 229 4.13 -21.65 -20.49
CA GLU A 229 5.51 -22.01 -20.26
C GLU A 229 6.40 -21.11 -21.12
N TRP A 230 7.47 -20.59 -20.53
CA TRP A 230 8.47 -19.81 -21.24
C TRP A 230 9.86 -20.44 -21.06
N VAL A 231 10.54 -20.66 -22.19
CA VAL A 231 11.94 -21.08 -22.20
C VAL A 231 12.84 -19.85 -22.21
N CYS A 232 13.64 -19.68 -21.16
CA CYS A 232 14.59 -18.59 -21.03
C CYS A 232 15.73 -18.74 -22.04
N ASP A 233 15.78 -17.89 -23.07
CA ASP A 233 16.73 -17.96 -24.19
C ASP A 233 18.21 -18.09 -23.75
N LYS A 234 18.61 -17.44 -22.65
CA LYS A 234 20.01 -17.49 -22.18
C LYS A 234 20.36 -18.75 -21.37
N HIS A 235 19.38 -19.35 -20.69
CA HIS A 235 19.62 -20.44 -19.74
C HIS A 235 19.02 -21.76 -20.19
N ASN A 236 18.20 -21.75 -21.25
CA ASN A 236 17.40 -22.87 -21.72
C ASN A 236 16.57 -23.54 -20.60
N LEU A 237 16.17 -22.74 -19.61
CA LEU A 237 15.32 -23.19 -18.50
C LEU A 237 13.86 -22.94 -18.88
N THR A 238 13.04 -23.97 -18.74
CA THR A 238 11.58 -23.84 -18.89
C THR A 238 11.03 -23.34 -17.57
N HIS A 239 10.49 -22.14 -17.57
CA HIS A 239 9.78 -21.57 -16.44
C HIS A 239 8.29 -21.87 -16.63
N ARG A 240 7.71 -22.59 -15.68
CA ARG A 240 6.27 -22.70 -15.53
C ARG A 240 5.72 -21.44 -14.86
N ASP A 241 4.43 -21.21 -15.03
CA ASP A 241 3.73 -19.96 -14.73
C ASP A 241 3.97 -19.32 -13.35
N GLY A 242 4.44 -20.07 -12.35
CA GLY A 242 4.53 -19.63 -10.95
C GLY A 242 5.16 -18.25 -10.72
N ASP A 243 6.39 -18.02 -11.18
CA ASP A 243 7.18 -16.84 -10.75
C ASP A 243 6.60 -15.50 -11.23
N TRP A 244 6.03 -15.42 -12.44
CA TRP A 244 5.43 -14.18 -12.95
C TRP A 244 3.97 -14.03 -12.53
N LEU A 245 3.26 -15.13 -12.25
CA LEU A 245 1.91 -15.08 -11.69
C LEU A 245 1.87 -14.45 -10.31
N VAL A 246 2.93 -14.58 -9.51
CA VAL A 246 3.02 -13.92 -8.19
C VAL A 246 2.89 -12.40 -8.34
N TRP A 247 3.41 -11.81 -9.43
CA TRP A 247 3.29 -10.37 -9.74
C TRP A 247 1.99 -9.96 -10.41
N ASN A 248 1.28 -10.94 -10.97
CA ASN A 248 0.06 -10.75 -11.72
C ASN A 248 -0.94 -11.73 -11.15
N GLN A 249 -1.21 -11.63 -9.84
CA GLN A 249 -2.25 -12.44 -9.27
C GLN A 249 -3.53 -12.01 -9.97
N ASP A 250 -3.88 -12.81 -10.96
CA ASP A 250 -4.80 -12.37 -11.97
C ASP A 250 -6.14 -12.50 -11.27
N LYS A 251 -6.70 -11.37 -10.83
CA LYS A 251 -8.14 -11.33 -10.54
C LYS A 251 -8.93 -11.87 -11.74
N LYS A 252 -8.33 -11.96 -12.95
CA LYS A 252 -8.89 -12.64 -14.11
C LYS A 252 -8.69 -14.17 -14.16
N LYS A 253 -7.77 -14.79 -13.42
CA LYS A 253 -7.82 -16.26 -13.19
C LYS A 253 -8.97 -16.64 -12.25
N GLU A 254 -9.44 -15.69 -11.44
CA GLU A 254 -10.73 -15.80 -10.77
C GLU A 254 -11.89 -15.58 -11.76
N GLN A 255 -11.70 -14.82 -12.84
CA GLN A 255 -12.73 -14.69 -13.87
C GLN A 255 -12.93 -16.03 -14.57
N CYS A 256 -14.17 -16.26 -14.96
CA CYS A 256 -14.51 -17.45 -15.70
C CYS A 256 -13.85 -17.45 -17.08
N GLU A 257 -13.76 -18.62 -17.71
CA GLU A 257 -13.36 -18.69 -19.11
C GLU A 257 -14.23 -17.73 -19.96
N PRO A 258 -13.72 -17.14 -21.05
CA PRO A 258 -14.44 -16.13 -21.83
C PRO A 258 -15.84 -16.55 -22.29
N ASN A 259 -16.09 -17.85 -22.40
CA ASN A 259 -17.36 -18.44 -22.81
C ASN A 259 -18.09 -19.17 -21.67
N CYS A 260 -17.75 -18.88 -20.42
CA CYS A 260 -18.43 -19.49 -19.29
C CYS A 260 -19.91 -19.11 -19.31
N PRO A 261 -20.83 -20.09 -19.19
CA PRO A 261 -22.26 -19.80 -19.19
C PRO A 261 -22.76 -19.17 -17.89
N GLY A 262 -21.88 -18.94 -16.90
CA GLY A 262 -22.25 -18.54 -15.56
C GLY A 262 -22.54 -19.74 -14.65
N LEU A 263 -23.30 -19.52 -13.58
CA LEU A 263 -23.84 -20.62 -12.77
C LEU A 263 -24.93 -21.35 -13.57
N SER A 264 -25.02 -22.67 -13.41
CA SER A 264 -26.13 -23.44 -14.01
C SER A 264 -27.47 -23.05 -13.38
N GLU A 265 -28.59 -23.25 -14.09
CA GLU A 265 -29.94 -22.98 -13.56
C GLU A 265 -30.19 -23.72 -12.24
N ASP A 266 -29.69 -24.95 -12.09
CA ASP A 266 -29.76 -25.71 -10.84
C ASP A 266 -28.99 -25.04 -9.69
N ALA A 267 -27.84 -24.43 -9.98
CA ALA A 267 -27.05 -23.70 -9.01
C ALA A 267 -27.73 -22.37 -8.64
N LEU A 268 -28.26 -21.63 -9.64
CA LEU A 268 -29.00 -20.39 -9.44
C LEU A 268 -30.23 -20.59 -8.55
N ASN A 269 -30.85 -21.78 -8.60
CA ASN A 269 -32.02 -22.11 -7.80
C ASN A 269 -31.70 -22.54 -6.35
N LYS A 270 -30.43 -22.65 -5.95
CA LYS A 270 -30.02 -22.98 -4.58
C LYS A 270 -29.95 -21.74 -3.70
N ILE A 271 -30.20 -21.94 -2.40
CA ILE A 271 -29.90 -20.95 -1.36
C ILE A 271 -28.39 -21.02 -1.09
N PRO A 272 -27.65 -19.91 -1.13
CA PRO A 272 -26.22 -19.94 -0.87
C PRO A 272 -25.90 -20.34 0.57
N SER A 273 -24.81 -21.08 0.76
CA SER A 273 -24.26 -21.38 2.08
C SER A 273 -23.65 -20.12 2.71
N ASP A 274 -23.38 -20.15 4.02
CA ASP A 274 -22.73 -19.01 4.69
C ASP A 274 -21.31 -18.80 4.16
N ILE A 275 -20.59 -19.88 3.87
CA ILE A 275 -19.26 -19.83 3.23
C ILE A 275 -19.36 -19.19 1.85
N GLU A 276 -20.37 -19.56 1.06
CA GLU A 276 -20.58 -18.98 -0.26
C GLU A 276 -20.86 -17.45 -0.15
N LEU A 277 -21.72 -17.02 0.79
CA LEU A 277 -22.00 -15.60 0.99
C LEU A 277 -20.81 -14.80 1.50
N LEU A 278 -19.98 -15.40 2.34
CA LEU A 278 -18.80 -14.76 2.86
C LEU A 278 -17.78 -14.51 1.74
N ARG A 279 -17.47 -15.53 0.94
CA ARG A 279 -16.60 -15.40 -0.24
C ARG A 279 -17.13 -14.36 -1.22
N PHE A 280 -18.45 -14.32 -1.39
CA PHE A 280 -19.08 -13.31 -2.23
C PHE A 280 -18.89 -11.90 -1.65
N SER A 281 -19.11 -11.74 -0.35
CA SER A 281 -19.07 -10.44 0.34
C SER A 281 -17.72 -9.73 0.29
N THR A 282 -16.62 -10.50 0.19
CA THR A 282 -15.25 -9.97 0.11
C THR A 282 -14.93 -9.31 -1.22
N ASN A 283 -15.74 -9.56 -2.26
CA ASN A 283 -15.52 -8.99 -3.59
C ASN A 283 -16.10 -7.56 -3.74
N PHE A 284 -16.86 -7.08 -2.76
CA PHE A 284 -17.56 -5.80 -2.84
C PHE A 284 -16.89 -4.71 -2.02
N LYS A 285 -16.69 -3.54 -2.65
CA LYS A 285 -16.42 -2.29 -1.94
C LYS A 285 -17.67 -1.81 -1.21
N LEU A 286 -17.49 -0.88 -0.26
CA LEU A 286 -18.58 -0.32 0.54
C LEU A 286 -19.70 0.30 -0.32
N ASP A 287 -19.35 1.03 -1.37
CA ASP A 287 -20.37 1.65 -2.23
C ASP A 287 -21.15 0.61 -3.05
N GLN A 288 -20.48 -0.46 -3.47
CA GLN A 288 -21.11 -1.54 -4.23
C GLN A 288 -22.04 -2.37 -3.35
N ILE A 289 -21.67 -2.64 -2.09
CA ILE A 289 -22.57 -3.36 -1.18
C ILE A 289 -23.80 -2.51 -0.85
N ASN A 290 -23.66 -1.18 -0.69
CA ASN A 290 -24.78 -0.28 -0.44
C ASN A 290 -25.81 -0.36 -1.58
N GLU A 291 -25.31 -0.33 -2.81
CA GLU A 291 -26.15 -0.45 -3.99
C GLU A 291 -26.78 -1.86 -4.09
N LEU A 292 -26.01 -2.93 -3.83
CA LEU A 292 -26.53 -4.31 -3.83
C LEU A 292 -27.67 -4.48 -2.81
N VAL A 293 -27.46 -4.01 -1.59
CA VAL A 293 -28.45 -4.03 -0.49
C VAL A 293 -29.74 -3.32 -0.89
N SER A 294 -29.66 -2.24 -1.67
CA SER A 294 -30.84 -1.53 -2.17
C SER A 294 -31.66 -2.40 -3.12
N TYR A 295 -31.01 -3.11 -4.04
CA TYR A 295 -31.68 -4.03 -4.96
C TYR A 295 -32.24 -5.27 -4.27
N LEU A 296 -31.63 -5.70 -3.16
CA LEU A 296 -32.09 -6.81 -2.33
C LEU A 296 -33.14 -6.41 -1.27
N ASN A 297 -33.56 -5.14 -1.23
CA ASN A 297 -34.53 -4.58 -0.27
C ASN A 297 -34.09 -4.79 1.20
N LEU A 298 -32.85 -4.41 1.51
CA LEU A 298 -32.23 -4.57 2.84
C LEU A 298 -31.75 -3.27 3.47
N SER A 299 -32.02 -2.11 2.87
CA SER A 299 -31.44 -0.82 3.28
C SER A 299 -31.55 -0.55 4.79
N LYS A 300 -32.73 -0.79 5.40
CA LYS A 300 -32.92 -0.60 6.85
C LYS A 300 -31.98 -1.45 7.71
N LYS A 301 -31.79 -2.73 7.35
CA LYS A 301 -30.90 -3.64 8.09
C LYS A 301 -29.44 -3.27 7.89
N TRP A 302 -29.10 -2.75 6.71
CA TRP A 302 -27.74 -2.33 6.42
C TRP A 302 -27.29 -1.17 7.29
N ASP A 303 -28.13 -0.16 7.49
CA ASP A 303 -27.80 0.98 8.35
C ASP A 303 -27.52 0.51 9.79
N GLU A 304 -28.35 -0.40 10.32
CA GLU A 304 -28.14 -1.02 11.63
C GLU A 304 -26.82 -1.81 11.71
N ILE A 305 -26.53 -2.66 10.71
CA ILE A 305 -25.33 -3.50 10.68
C ILE A 305 -24.06 -2.66 10.51
N LYS A 306 -24.09 -1.65 9.63
CA LYS A 306 -22.97 -0.73 9.37
C LYS A 306 -22.64 0.06 10.64
N CYS A 307 -23.64 0.58 11.34
CA CYS A 307 -23.45 1.29 12.62
C CYS A 307 -22.83 0.39 13.69
N ASN A 308 -23.15 -0.90 13.71
CA ASN A 308 -22.60 -1.86 14.67
C ASN A 308 -21.20 -2.38 14.29
N ASN A 309 -20.78 -2.21 13.03
CA ASN A 309 -19.49 -2.74 12.51
C ASN A 309 -18.70 -1.69 11.70
N PRO A 310 -18.45 -0.48 12.22
CA PRO A 310 -17.86 0.61 11.45
C PRO A 310 -16.44 0.32 10.95
N ASN A 311 -15.71 -0.54 11.66
CA ASN A 311 -14.30 -0.84 11.40
C ASN A 311 -14.06 -2.16 10.64
N ASN A 312 -15.11 -2.91 10.31
CA ASN A 312 -14.98 -4.21 9.62
C ASN A 312 -16.01 -4.35 8.50
N ILE A 313 -15.72 -3.69 7.38
CA ILE A 313 -16.59 -3.65 6.19
C ILE A 313 -16.86 -5.07 5.68
N ALA A 314 -15.86 -5.96 5.66
CA ALA A 314 -16.05 -7.33 5.18
C ALA A 314 -17.06 -8.11 6.05
N ALA A 315 -16.96 -7.99 7.38
CA ALA A 315 -17.95 -8.59 8.28
C ALA A 315 -19.34 -7.96 8.10
N ALA A 316 -19.42 -6.63 7.98
CA ALA A 316 -20.69 -5.94 7.72
C ALA A 316 -21.36 -6.43 6.42
N ASN A 317 -20.58 -6.53 5.32
CA ASN A 317 -21.05 -7.04 4.03
C ASN A 317 -21.60 -8.46 4.16
N PHE A 318 -20.90 -9.32 4.88
CA PHE A 318 -21.34 -10.69 5.11
C PHE A 318 -22.63 -10.73 5.93
N LEU A 319 -22.70 -10.00 7.05
CA LEU A 319 -23.86 -10.03 7.94
C LEU A 319 -25.14 -9.57 7.23
N VAL A 320 -25.07 -8.54 6.39
CA VAL A 320 -26.25 -8.09 5.63
C VAL A 320 -26.71 -9.14 4.61
N LEU A 321 -25.78 -9.85 3.97
CA LEU A 321 -26.09 -10.96 3.06
C LEU A 321 -26.60 -12.19 3.82
N SER A 322 -26.14 -12.44 5.05
CA SER A 322 -26.70 -13.48 5.92
C SER A 322 -28.16 -13.16 6.28
N LYS A 323 -28.47 -11.90 6.60
CA LYS A 323 -29.86 -11.45 6.81
C LYS A 323 -30.74 -11.51 5.58
N TRP A 324 -30.16 -11.46 4.39
CA TRP A 324 -30.83 -11.71 3.13
C TRP A 324 -31.15 -13.20 2.95
N LYS A 325 -30.20 -14.08 3.23
CA LYS A 325 -30.34 -15.54 3.18
C LYS A 325 -31.45 -16.06 4.11
N GLU A 326 -31.62 -15.47 5.28
CA GLU A 326 -32.72 -15.79 6.21
C GLU A 326 -34.12 -15.68 5.56
N ARG A 327 -34.26 -14.88 4.49
CA ARG A 327 -35.49 -14.76 3.69
C ARG A 327 -35.66 -15.90 2.65
N LYS A 328 -34.80 -16.91 2.67
CA LYS A 328 -34.75 -18.05 1.74
C LYS A 328 -34.53 -17.65 0.27
N MET A 329 -33.78 -16.57 0.07
CA MET A 329 -33.45 -16.06 -1.26
C MET A 329 -32.39 -16.95 -1.92
N LYS A 330 -32.42 -17.01 -3.25
CA LYS A 330 -31.60 -17.91 -4.07
C LYS A 330 -30.48 -17.15 -4.77
N PHE A 331 -29.49 -17.86 -5.30
CA PHE A 331 -28.44 -17.27 -6.14
C PHE A 331 -29.00 -16.47 -7.33
N LYS A 332 -30.15 -16.88 -7.88
CA LYS A 332 -30.87 -16.15 -8.94
C LYS A 332 -31.19 -14.70 -8.56
N ASP A 333 -31.62 -14.47 -7.32
CA ASP A 333 -31.94 -13.11 -6.86
C ASP A 333 -30.67 -12.24 -6.74
N LEU A 334 -29.52 -12.83 -6.40
CA LEU A 334 -28.22 -12.13 -6.45
C LEU A 334 -27.80 -11.82 -7.88
N GLU A 335 -27.95 -12.78 -8.80
CA GLU A 335 -27.61 -12.59 -10.21
C GLU A 335 -28.40 -11.44 -10.82
N GLU A 336 -29.71 -11.38 -10.58
CA GLU A 336 -30.56 -10.29 -11.04
C GLU A 336 -30.14 -8.93 -10.46
N ALA A 337 -29.72 -8.89 -9.20
CA ALA A 337 -29.21 -7.67 -8.58
C ALA A 337 -27.88 -7.21 -9.21
N LEU A 338 -26.95 -8.14 -9.47
CA LEU A 338 -25.68 -7.83 -10.14
C LEU A 338 -25.87 -7.31 -11.55
N ILE A 339 -26.81 -7.88 -12.32
CA ILE A 339 -27.17 -7.40 -13.65
C ILE A 339 -27.64 -5.95 -13.59
N LYS A 340 -28.48 -5.60 -12.61
CA LYS A 340 -28.97 -4.21 -12.42
C LYS A 340 -27.83 -3.24 -12.07
N MET A 341 -26.88 -3.68 -11.26
CA MET A 341 -25.66 -2.93 -10.91
C MET A 341 -24.64 -2.86 -12.06
N LYS A 342 -24.86 -3.60 -13.15
CA LYS A 342 -23.89 -3.78 -14.26
C LYS A 342 -22.56 -4.36 -13.78
N ILE A 343 -22.61 -5.23 -12.77
CA ILE A 343 -21.46 -6.02 -12.30
C ILE A 343 -21.50 -7.39 -13.00
N SER A 344 -20.32 -7.97 -13.22
CA SER A 344 -20.18 -9.28 -13.83
C SER A 344 -20.87 -10.36 -13.00
N THR A 345 -21.77 -11.15 -13.59
CA THR A 345 -22.39 -12.30 -12.91
C THR A 345 -21.40 -13.43 -12.63
N HIS A 346 -20.22 -13.42 -13.27
CA HIS A 346 -19.16 -14.39 -13.01
C HIS A 346 -18.57 -14.30 -11.61
N ASP A 347 -18.79 -13.21 -10.89
CA ASP A 347 -18.42 -13.11 -9.48
C ASP A 347 -19.16 -14.18 -8.64
N LEU A 348 -20.34 -14.63 -9.07
CA LEU A 348 -21.06 -15.75 -8.44
C LEU A 348 -20.44 -17.12 -8.74
N CYS A 349 -19.76 -17.27 -9.87
CA CYS A 349 -19.05 -18.50 -10.20
C CYS A 349 -17.83 -18.70 -9.30
N GLN A 350 -17.13 -17.61 -8.95
CA GLN A 350 -15.96 -17.63 -8.09
C GLN A 350 -16.26 -18.18 -6.69
N VAL A 351 -17.42 -17.81 -6.16
CA VAL A 351 -17.89 -18.21 -4.84
C VAL A 351 -17.92 -19.75 -4.68
N ARG A 352 -18.28 -20.47 -5.75
CA ARG A 352 -18.39 -21.93 -5.75
C ARG A 352 -17.11 -22.64 -6.14
N ARG A 353 -16.11 -21.92 -6.67
CA ARG A 353 -14.79 -22.50 -6.96
C ARG A 353 -14.04 -22.67 -5.64
N VAL A 354 -14.14 -23.87 -5.07
CA VAL A 354 -13.16 -24.30 -4.06
C VAL A 354 -11.83 -24.44 -4.81
N ARG A 355 -10.84 -23.62 -4.42
CA ARG A 355 -9.49 -23.75 -4.97
C ARG A 355 -8.96 -25.08 -4.48
N ALA A 356 -8.55 -26.01 -5.33
CA ALA A 356 -7.78 -27.14 -4.82
C ALA A 356 -6.48 -26.57 -4.23
N ALA A 357 -6.20 -26.88 -2.97
CA ALA A 357 -4.91 -26.54 -2.38
C ALA A 357 -3.81 -27.34 -3.10
N GLU A 358 -3.11 -26.70 -4.03
CA GLU A 358 -1.83 -27.20 -4.51
C GLU A 358 -0.81 -26.99 -3.38
N THR A 359 -0.32 -28.09 -2.81
CA THR A 359 0.56 -28.09 -1.65
C THR A 359 1.71 -29.05 -1.88
N ASP A 360 2.93 -28.63 -1.52
CA ASP A 360 4.12 -29.48 -1.49
C ASP A 360 4.22 -30.30 -0.18
N ILE A 361 3.27 -30.12 0.74
CA ILE A 361 3.16 -30.93 1.96
C ILE A 361 2.86 -32.37 1.55
N GLN A 362 3.69 -33.31 2.02
CA GLN A 362 3.49 -34.74 1.73
C GLN A 362 2.09 -35.17 2.16
N ALA A 363 1.41 -35.95 1.32
CA ALA A 363 0.02 -36.36 1.51
C ALA A 363 -0.24 -36.97 2.90
N ASP A 364 0.71 -37.73 3.43
CA ASP A 364 0.64 -38.37 4.75
C ASP A 364 0.48 -37.36 5.90
N TYR A 365 0.95 -36.12 5.73
CA TYR A 365 0.79 -35.07 6.74
C TYR A 365 -0.59 -34.41 6.70
N LEU A 366 -1.27 -34.42 5.56
CA LEU A 366 -2.50 -33.67 5.38
C LEU A 366 -3.65 -34.22 6.23
N ASP A 367 -3.58 -35.48 6.64
CA ASP A 367 -4.55 -36.11 7.55
C ASP A 367 -4.27 -35.88 9.05
N PHE A 368 -3.13 -35.27 9.40
CA PHE A 368 -2.72 -35.00 10.78
C PHE A 368 -3.61 -33.93 11.42
N ILE A 369 -3.90 -34.08 12.72
CA ILE A 369 -4.59 -33.05 13.51
C ILE A 369 -3.57 -32.05 14.05
N PRO A 370 -3.61 -30.76 13.69
CA PRO A 370 -2.61 -29.78 14.11
C PRO A 370 -2.48 -29.71 15.64
N THR A 371 -1.25 -29.61 16.12
CA THR A 371 -0.97 -29.43 17.55
C THR A 371 -1.22 -28.00 17.98
N ASP A 372 -1.40 -27.79 19.29
CA ASP A 372 -1.62 -26.46 19.87
C ASP A 372 -0.47 -25.51 19.53
N GLU A 373 0.76 -26.03 19.48
CA GLU A 373 1.95 -25.27 19.08
C GLU A 373 1.88 -24.77 17.62
N ILE A 374 1.38 -25.61 16.69
CA ILE A 374 1.17 -25.21 15.29
C ILE A 374 0.14 -24.07 15.25
N LEU A 375 -0.98 -24.22 15.95
CA LEU A 375 -2.05 -23.24 15.95
C LEU A 375 -1.62 -21.91 16.58
N ASP A 376 -0.88 -21.96 17.69
CA ASP A 376 -0.34 -20.77 18.36
C ASP A 376 0.66 -20.00 17.48
N LYS A 377 1.51 -20.71 16.72
CA LYS A 377 2.45 -20.09 15.78
C LYS A 377 1.76 -19.55 14.52
N LEU A 378 0.65 -20.16 14.10
CA LEU A 378 -0.13 -19.74 12.94
C LEU A 378 -1.01 -18.52 13.22
N ALA A 379 -1.59 -18.41 14.42
CA ALA A 379 -2.49 -17.32 14.83
C ALA A 379 -1.99 -15.89 14.47
N PRO A 380 -0.71 -15.51 14.72
CA PRO A 380 -0.22 -14.18 14.35
C PRO A 380 -0.03 -13.97 12.84
N GLN A 381 0.04 -15.02 12.04
CA GLN A 381 0.28 -14.94 10.59
C GLN A 381 -1.00 -14.71 9.76
N ILE A 382 -2.17 -14.99 10.32
CA ILE A 382 -3.46 -14.88 9.62
C ILE A 382 -3.89 -13.41 9.41
N GLY A 383 -3.55 -12.51 10.34
CA GLY A 383 -3.91 -11.08 10.23
C GLY A 383 -5.40 -10.80 10.47
N GLN A 384 -5.99 -9.91 9.66
CA GLN A 384 -7.36 -9.38 9.86
C GLN A 384 -8.49 -10.27 9.31
N VAL A 385 -8.18 -11.45 8.77
CA VAL A 385 -9.16 -12.32 8.09
C VAL A 385 -9.69 -13.46 8.96
N PHE A 386 -9.73 -13.24 10.29
CA PHE A 386 -10.15 -14.27 11.25
C PHE A 386 -11.59 -14.75 11.00
N PHE A 387 -12.47 -13.82 10.63
CA PHE A 387 -13.88 -14.12 10.38
C PHE A 387 -14.03 -14.98 9.12
N GLN A 388 -13.28 -14.68 8.06
CA GLN A 388 -13.25 -15.52 6.87
C GLN A 388 -12.69 -16.91 7.18
N LEU A 389 -11.58 -16.97 7.92
CA LEU A 389 -10.96 -18.23 8.30
C LEU A 389 -11.95 -19.12 9.07
N GLY A 390 -12.60 -18.58 10.09
CA GLY A 390 -13.51 -19.37 10.92
C GLY A 390 -14.68 -19.96 10.15
N ALA A 391 -15.23 -19.22 9.19
CA ALA A 391 -16.29 -19.75 8.33
C ALA A 391 -15.77 -20.80 7.33
N GLU A 392 -14.58 -20.62 6.76
CA GLU A 392 -13.93 -21.65 5.91
C GLU A 392 -13.61 -22.93 6.70
N LEU A 393 -13.43 -22.81 8.01
CA LEU A 393 -13.31 -23.91 8.96
C LEU A 393 -14.67 -24.44 9.46
N GLU A 394 -15.77 -24.02 8.83
CA GLU A 394 -17.16 -24.42 9.11
C GLU A 394 -17.67 -24.06 10.52
N LEU A 395 -17.05 -23.09 11.20
CA LEU A 395 -17.58 -22.57 12.46
C LEU A 395 -18.88 -21.79 12.24
N SER A 396 -19.81 -21.92 13.20
CA SER A 396 -21.07 -21.20 13.14
C SER A 396 -20.87 -19.68 13.25
N ILE A 397 -21.70 -18.89 12.56
CA ILE A 397 -21.67 -17.42 12.62
C ILE A 397 -21.78 -16.92 14.06
N ALA A 398 -22.67 -17.52 14.86
CA ALA A 398 -22.85 -17.15 16.26
C ALA A 398 -21.56 -17.35 17.08
N THR A 399 -20.81 -18.42 16.79
CA THR A 399 -19.49 -18.64 17.39
C THR A 399 -18.51 -17.52 17.01
N LEU A 400 -18.48 -17.13 15.74
CA LEU A 400 -17.57 -16.09 15.25
C LEU A 400 -17.91 -14.70 15.82
N GLU A 401 -19.20 -14.36 15.92
CA GLU A 401 -19.66 -13.12 16.56
C GLU A 401 -19.28 -13.08 18.05
N ASN A 402 -19.40 -14.20 18.76
CA ASN A 402 -18.96 -14.31 20.15
C ASN A 402 -17.45 -14.11 20.29
N ILE A 403 -16.65 -14.78 19.44
CA ILE A 403 -15.19 -14.60 19.42
C ILE A 403 -14.82 -13.14 19.13
N GLN A 404 -15.49 -12.51 18.16
CA GLN A 404 -15.26 -11.12 17.81
C GLN A 404 -15.52 -10.20 19.00
N SER A 405 -16.65 -10.39 19.69
CA SER A 405 -17.05 -9.63 20.88
C SER A 405 -16.08 -9.85 22.06
N ASP A 406 -15.79 -11.10 22.41
CA ASP A 406 -14.98 -11.48 23.57
C ASP A 406 -13.52 -11.03 23.45
N LYS A 407 -13.00 -10.97 22.22
CA LYS A 407 -11.60 -10.64 21.91
C LYS A 407 -11.47 -9.34 21.11
N THR A 408 -12.41 -8.40 21.29
CA THR A 408 -12.48 -7.14 20.53
C THR A 408 -11.12 -6.42 20.49
N GLY A 409 -10.65 -6.08 19.28
CA GLY A 409 -9.41 -5.33 19.06
C GLY A 409 -8.11 -6.16 19.12
N ASN A 410 -8.16 -7.45 19.49
CA ASN A 410 -6.99 -8.33 19.51
C ASN A 410 -7.08 -9.44 18.45
N LEU A 411 -6.60 -9.12 17.24
CA LEU A 411 -6.65 -10.02 16.09
C LEU A 411 -5.94 -11.36 16.33
N VAL A 412 -4.81 -11.35 17.04
CA VAL A 412 -4.06 -12.58 17.34
C VAL A 412 -4.87 -13.49 18.27
N ALA A 413 -5.50 -12.91 19.30
CA ALA A 413 -6.38 -13.66 20.18
C ALA A 413 -7.63 -14.18 19.46
N GLN A 414 -8.21 -13.40 18.55
CA GLN A 414 -9.34 -13.84 17.71
C GLN A 414 -8.95 -15.01 16.79
N ASN A 415 -7.84 -14.90 16.06
CA ASN A 415 -7.33 -15.98 15.21
C ASN A 415 -7.05 -17.26 16.00
N ARG A 416 -6.44 -17.11 17.18
CA ARG A 416 -6.18 -18.22 18.09
C ARG A 416 -7.49 -18.88 18.52
N GLU A 417 -8.44 -18.11 19.04
CA GLU A 417 -9.72 -18.65 19.50
C GLU A 417 -10.46 -19.39 18.38
N VAL A 418 -10.45 -18.85 17.15
CA VAL A 418 -11.01 -19.52 15.96
C VAL A 418 -10.36 -20.88 15.72
N LEU A 419 -9.02 -20.93 15.66
CA LEU A 419 -8.28 -22.17 15.39
C LEU A 419 -8.52 -23.24 16.46
N PHE A 420 -8.53 -22.85 17.74
CA PHE A 420 -8.77 -23.77 18.84
C PHE A 420 -10.24 -24.23 18.90
N THR A 421 -11.19 -23.32 18.70
CA THR A 421 -12.62 -23.68 18.65
C THR A 421 -12.90 -24.66 17.52
N TRP A 422 -12.32 -24.44 16.34
CA TRP A 422 -12.43 -25.38 15.21
C TRP A 422 -11.82 -26.74 15.52
N LYS A 423 -10.65 -26.78 16.15
CA LYS A 423 -10.00 -28.04 16.54
C LYS A 423 -10.83 -28.85 17.54
N GLU A 424 -11.57 -28.18 18.41
CA GLU A 424 -12.44 -28.81 19.40
C GLU A 424 -13.82 -29.19 18.83
N ASP A 425 -14.23 -28.56 17.73
CA ASP A 425 -15.47 -28.86 17.03
C ASP A 425 -15.39 -30.25 16.38
N ARG A 426 -16.32 -31.13 16.75
CA ARG A 426 -16.37 -32.52 16.27
C ARG A 426 -17.19 -32.69 15.01
N THR A 427 -17.80 -31.62 14.49
CA THR A 427 -18.61 -31.67 13.26
C THR A 427 -17.75 -31.97 12.03
N VAL A 428 -16.53 -31.41 11.99
CA VAL A 428 -15.54 -31.62 10.92
C VAL A 428 -14.28 -32.20 11.53
N LYS A 429 -13.67 -33.20 10.88
CA LYS A 429 -12.37 -33.72 11.33
C LYS A 429 -11.31 -32.62 11.15
N PRO A 430 -10.66 -32.12 12.22
CA PRO A 430 -9.79 -30.96 12.12
C PRO A 430 -8.40 -31.37 11.61
N THR A 431 -8.29 -31.68 10.32
CA THR A 431 -7.02 -32.10 9.71
C THR A 431 -6.24 -30.92 9.14
N LEU A 432 -4.94 -31.10 8.93
CA LEU A 432 -4.10 -30.11 8.24
C LEU A 432 -4.62 -29.82 6.84
N MET A 433 -5.19 -30.79 6.11
CA MET A 433 -5.81 -30.57 4.80
C MET A 433 -6.90 -29.50 4.87
N VAL A 434 -7.81 -29.60 5.83
CA VAL A 434 -8.92 -28.63 6.00
C VAL A 434 -8.36 -27.25 6.33
N LEU A 435 -7.36 -27.18 7.22
CA LEU A 435 -6.70 -25.92 7.56
C LEU A 435 -5.97 -25.29 6.37
N VAL A 436 -5.19 -26.08 5.62
CA VAL A 436 -4.50 -25.64 4.39
C VAL A 436 -5.52 -25.10 3.40
N GLN A 437 -6.60 -25.84 3.19
CA GLN A 437 -7.65 -25.47 2.25
C GLN A 437 -8.33 -24.16 2.65
N ALA A 438 -8.63 -23.99 3.94
CA ALA A 438 -9.17 -22.73 4.47
C ALA A 438 -8.19 -21.56 4.29
N LEU A 439 -6.89 -21.76 4.57
CA LEU A 439 -5.85 -20.76 4.38
C LEU A 439 -5.69 -20.33 2.90
N VAL A 440 -5.77 -21.29 1.98
CA VAL A 440 -5.75 -21.01 0.53
C VAL A 440 -6.99 -20.22 0.11
N ASN A 441 -8.17 -20.57 0.63
CA ASN A 441 -9.42 -19.89 0.29
C ASN A 441 -9.45 -18.45 0.78
N ILE A 442 -8.83 -18.14 1.93
CA ILE A 442 -8.69 -16.77 2.44
C ILE A 442 -7.47 -16.01 1.88
N GLY A 443 -6.77 -16.58 0.89
CA GLY A 443 -5.63 -15.92 0.24
C GLY A 443 -4.35 -15.86 1.07
N ARG A 444 -4.23 -16.64 2.16
CA ARG A 444 -3.01 -16.73 2.96
C ARG A 444 -2.02 -17.77 2.45
N GLY A 445 -2.45 -18.62 1.52
CA GLY A 445 -1.60 -19.64 0.88
C GLY A 445 -1.19 -20.76 1.83
N VAL A 446 -0.66 -21.85 1.27
CA VAL A 446 -0.15 -23.01 2.02
C VAL A 446 1.10 -22.65 2.84
N LEU A 447 1.81 -21.65 2.35
CA LEU A 447 3.13 -21.18 2.78
C LEU A 447 3.16 -20.71 4.25
N CYS A 448 2.08 -20.11 4.75
CA CYS A 448 1.96 -19.77 6.17
C CYS A 448 2.04 -21.01 7.07
N LEU A 449 1.55 -22.15 6.60
CA LEU A 449 1.62 -23.40 7.33
C LEU A 449 2.98 -24.07 7.13
N GLU A 450 3.56 -24.02 5.93
CA GLU A 450 4.90 -24.54 5.66
C GLU A 450 5.96 -23.89 6.55
N GLU A 451 5.94 -22.57 6.74
CA GLU A 451 6.87 -21.90 7.65
C GLU A 451 6.71 -22.37 9.11
N VAL A 452 5.47 -22.58 9.56
CA VAL A 452 5.19 -23.10 10.91
C VAL A 452 5.66 -24.55 11.02
N MET A 453 5.46 -25.33 9.97
CA MET A 453 5.83 -26.73 9.84
C MET A 453 7.34 -26.94 9.75
N GLU A 454 8.10 -26.10 9.04
CA GLU A 454 9.56 -26.14 8.99
C GLU A 454 10.19 -25.84 10.36
N ASN A 455 9.56 -24.94 11.13
CA ASN A 455 10.02 -24.56 12.47
C ASN A 455 9.66 -25.58 13.56
N ILE A 456 8.90 -26.62 13.21
CA ILE A 456 8.48 -27.67 14.11
C ILE A 456 9.11 -28.96 13.59
N ASN A 457 9.86 -29.69 14.42
CA ASN A 457 10.45 -30.95 13.97
C ASN A 457 9.35 -32.00 13.80
N ILE A 458 8.71 -32.01 12.64
CA ILE A 458 7.53 -32.83 12.33
C ILE A 458 7.83 -34.30 12.51
N ASN A 459 9.05 -34.75 12.20
CA ASN A 459 9.48 -36.12 12.42
C ASN A 459 9.39 -36.52 13.90
N THR A 460 9.69 -35.59 14.82
CA THR A 460 9.52 -35.81 16.26
C THR A 460 8.05 -35.91 16.66
N LEU A 461 7.18 -35.14 15.98
CA LEU A 461 5.74 -35.17 16.21
C LEU A 461 5.06 -36.44 15.69
N ILE A 462 5.40 -36.91 14.49
CA ILE A 462 4.91 -38.18 13.95
C ILE A 462 5.29 -39.33 14.90
N ALA A 463 6.56 -39.36 15.32
CA ALA A 463 7.05 -40.39 16.25
C ALA A 463 6.23 -40.38 17.56
N SER A 464 5.96 -39.19 18.11
CA SER A 464 5.18 -39.04 19.33
C SER A 464 3.70 -39.44 19.18
N GLN A 465 3.08 -39.24 18.00
CA GLN A 465 1.69 -39.62 17.75
C GLN A 465 1.56 -41.13 17.51
N ALA A 466 2.47 -41.72 16.73
CA ALA A 466 2.53 -43.16 16.52
C ALA A 466 2.73 -43.92 17.83
N GLU A 467 3.47 -43.34 18.79
CA GLU A 467 3.59 -43.88 20.15
C GLU A 467 2.30 -43.75 20.97
N ARG A 468 1.56 -42.64 20.85
CA ARG A 468 0.26 -42.46 21.53
C ARG A 468 -0.82 -43.41 21.00
N GLU A 469 -0.89 -43.62 19.70
CA GLU A 469 -1.85 -44.57 19.10
C GLU A 469 -1.54 -46.03 19.47
N LYS A 470 -0.26 -46.36 19.67
CA LYS A 470 0.14 -47.67 20.22
C LYS A 470 -0.30 -47.82 21.68
N HIS A 471 -0.27 -46.75 22.46
CA HIS A 471 -0.71 -46.75 23.85
C HIS A 471 -2.25 -46.79 24.00
N ASP A 472 -2.99 -46.05 23.17
CA ASP A 472 -4.47 -46.03 23.23
C ASP A 472 -5.11 -47.35 22.75
N LYS A 473 -4.42 -48.13 21.92
CA LYS A 473 -4.86 -49.50 21.56
C LYS A 473 -4.58 -50.55 22.65
N GLY A 474 -3.92 -50.19 23.75
CA GLY A 474 -3.52 -51.12 24.82
C GLY A 474 -4.04 -50.80 26.23
N ALA A 475 -4.76 -49.69 26.45
CA ALA A 475 -5.13 -49.25 27.79
C ALA A 475 -6.59 -49.57 28.16
N ILE A 476 -6.77 -50.42 29.18
CA ILE A 476 -8.02 -50.64 29.92
C ILE A 476 -8.27 -49.41 30.81
N PRO A 477 -9.50 -48.87 30.92
CA PRO A 477 -9.72 -47.58 31.57
C PRO A 477 -9.66 -47.69 33.11
N GLU A 478 -8.61 -47.11 33.71
CA GLU A 478 -8.59 -46.82 35.14
C GLU A 478 -9.36 -45.52 35.45
N LYS A 479 -10.24 -45.60 36.44
CA LYS A 479 -11.06 -44.52 37.00
C LYS A 479 -10.18 -43.35 37.46
N LYS A 480 -10.41 -42.14 36.91
CA LYS A 480 -9.86 -40.89 37.44
C LYS A 480 -10.81 -40.27 38.46
N THR A 481 -10.32 -40.20 39.69
CA THR A 481 -10.84 -39.39 40.80
C THR A 481 -10.51 -37.92 40.58
N THR A 482 -11.53 -37.07 40.71
CA THR A 482 -11.49 -35.62 40.58
C THR A 482 -10.77 -34.98 41.78
N MET A 483 -9.84 -34.06 41.53
CA MET A 483 -9.31 -33.15 42.54
C MET A 483 -9.27 -31.72 41.97
N ASN A 484 -10.19 -30.88 42.46
CA ASN A 484 -10.28 -29.45 42.18
C ASN A 484 -9.78 -28.70 43.42
N MET A 485 -8.74 -27.88 43.30
CA MET A 485 -8.55 -26.66 44.08
C MET A 485 -7.52 -25.76 43.36
N MET A 486 -7.96 -24.58 42.91
CA MET A 486 -7.30 -23.27 43.05
C MET A 486 -7.88 -22.28 42.05
N LYS A 487 -8.62 -21.28 42.55
CA LYS A 487 -8.69 -19.96 41.91
C LYS A 487 -8.93 -18.89 42.97
N GLY A 488 -7.90 -18.07 43.18
CA GLY A 488 -7.92 -16.87 44.01
C GLY A 488 -8.33 -15.63 43.22
N GLN A 489 -8.89 -14.68 43.96
CA GLN A 489 -9.46 -13.39 43.59
C GLN A 489 -8.61 -12.49 42.68
N LYS A 490 -9.30 -11.70 41.83
CA LYS A 490 -9.01 -10.27 41.64
C LYS A 490 -10.18 -9.55 40.96
N ASP A 491 -10.93 -8.79 41.75
CA ASP A 491 -11.87 -7.77 41.26
C ASP A 491 -11.53 -6.44 41.95
N SER A 492 -11.30 -5.38 41.16
CA SER A 492 -11.44 -3.99 41.59
C SER A 492 -11.40 -3.01 40.40
N MET A 493 -12.38 -2.09 40.42
CA MET A 493 -12.47 -0.78 39.76
C MET A 493 -12.78 -0.70 38.25
N LYS A 494 -14.04 -0.35 37.95
CA LYS A 494 -14.43 0.51 36.83
C LYS A 494 -15.01 1.80 37.40
N GLU A 495 -14.34 2.92 37.14
CA GLU A 495 -14.86 4.27 37.32
C GLU A 495 -14.88 4.91 35.91
N ALA A 496 -16.05 5.35 35.46
CA ALA A 496 -16.27 5.85 34.12
C ALA A 496 -15.87 7.33 34.03
N VAL A 497 -14.77 7.61 33.31
CA VAL A 497 -14.40 8.95 32.88
C VAL A 497 -15.02 9.20 31.51
N HIS A 498 -15.95 10.14 31.41
CA HIS A 498 -16.38 10.68 30.12
C HIS A 498 -15.21 11.46 29.49
N HIS A 499 -14.45 10.80 28.61
CA HIS A 499 -13.47 11.46 27.77
C HIS A 499 -14.17 12.32 26.72
N LYS A 500 -13.96 13.64 26.79
CA LYS A 500 -14.29 14.57 25.70
C LYS A 500 -13.36 14.23 24.53
N LEU A 501 -13.92 13.78 23.40
CA LEU A 501 -13.16 13.49 22.18
C LEU A 501 -12.43 14.75 21.70
N ASP A 502 -11.15 14.59 21.33
CA ASP A 502 -10.33 15.66 20.81
C ASP A 502 -10.80 16.02 19.40
N PHE A 503 -10.80 17.30 19.03
CA PHE A 503 -11.14 17.76 17.68
C PHE A 503 -10.25 17.09 16.61
N SER A 504 -9.03 16.71 17.01
CA SER A 504 -8.11 15.92 16.18
C SER A 504 -8.69 14.59 15.70
N ASP A 505 -9.45 13.88 16.55
CA ASP A 505 -10.01 12.57 16.21
C ASP A 505 -11.06 12.67 15.09
N ILE A 506 -11.79 13.79 15.05
CA ILE A 506 -12.77 14.10 14.00
C ILE A 506 -12.06 14.41 12.69
N LEU A 507 -10.97 15.16 12.74
CA LEU A 507 -10.17 15.45 11.54
C LEU A 507 -9.53 14.17 10.98
N ASP A 508 -9.14 13.22 11.82
CA ASP A 508 -8.67 11.89 11.40
C ASP A 508 -9.75 11.08 10.68
N GLN A 509 -10.97 11.08 11.18
CA GLN A 509 -12.11 10.43 10.51
C GLN A 509 -12.45 11.13 9.18
N MET A 510 -12.49 12.47 9.15
CA MET A 510 -12.76 13.20 7.90
C MET A 510 -11.67 13.00 6.83
N MET A 511 -10.42 12.79 7.26
CA MET A 511 -9.29 12.45 6.40
C MET A 511 -9.43 11.03 5.82
N SER A 512 -9.88 10.05 6.60
CA SER A 512 -10.06 8.66 6.13
C SER A 512 -11.16 8.56 5.08
N PHE A 513 -12.18 9.41 5.16
CA PHE A 513 -13.24 9.55 4.16
C PHE A 513 -12.94 10.54 3.02
N LEU A 514 -11.73 11.10 2.96
CA LEU A 514 -11.30 12.09 1.94
C LEU A 514 -12.13 13.38 1.89
N VAL A 515 -12.89 13.68 2.95
CA VAL A 515 -13.69 14.90 3.09
C VAL A 515 -12.80 16.13 3.08
N ILE A 516 -11.70 16.05 3.83
CA ILE A 516 -10.65 17.08 3.91
C ILE A 516 -9.32 16.49 3.46
N SER A 517 -8.43 17.32 2.91
CA SER A 517 -7.05 16.92 2.60
C SER A 517 -6.12 17.13 3.79
N VAL A 518 -4.90 16.61 3.69
CA VAL A 518 -3.83 16.86 4.66
C VAL A 518 -3.60 18.37 4.85
N ASP A 519 -3.66 19.15 3.76
CA ASP A 519 -3.46 20.60 3.82
C ASP A 519 -4.64 21.32 4.49
N ASP A 520 -5.85 20.82 4.29
CA ASP A 520 -7.06 21.32 4.97
C ASP A 520 -6.98 21.07 6.48
N ARG A 521 -6.61 19.85 6.90
CA ARG A 521 -6.38 19.53 8.31
C ARG A 521 -5.36 20.46 8.94
N ARG A 522 -4.21 20.66 8.27
CA ARG A 522 -3.18 21.59 8.75
C ARG A 522 -3.73 23.02 8.87
N THR A 523 -4.55 23.46 7.93
CA THR A 523 -5.19 24.78 7.97
C THR A 523 -6.16 24.91 9.13
N ILE A 524 -6.93 23.85 9.41
CA ILE A 524 -7.87 23.78 10.54
C ILE A 524 -7.10 23.80 11.87
N GLU A 525 -6.11 22.94 12.03
CA GLU A 525 -5.32 22.84 13.27
C GLU A 525 -4.52 24.10 13.60
N GLN A 526 -4.11 24.86 12.58
CA GLN A 526 -3.38 26.13 12.74
C GLN A 526 -4.29 27.33 13.01
N ASN A 527 -5.60 27.19 12.89
CA ASN A 527 -6.55 28.26 13.17
C ASN A 527 -7.08 28.16 14.60
N ASN A 528 -7.20 29.30 15.29
CA ASN A 528 -7.82 29.36 16.62
C ASN A 528 -9.33 29.03 16.57
N ASP A 529 -9.95 29.17 15.40
CA ASP A 529 -11.35 28.86 15.15
C ASP A 529 -11.47 27.66 14.20
N GLN A 530 -11.15 26.48 14.77
CA GLN A 530 -11.07 25.23 14.03
C GLN A 530 -12.42 24.82 13.42
N GLU A 531 -13.51 25.05 14.16
CA GLU A 531 -14.88 24.76 13.73
C GLU A 531 -15.28 25.56 12.48
N ASN A 532 -15.13 26.88 12.49
CA ASN A 532 -15.51 27.70 11.33
C ASN A 532 -14.57 27.46 10.13
N THR A 533 -13.29 27.15 10.38
CA THR A 533 -12.34 26.80 9.32
C THR A 533 -12.73 25.50 8.63
N LEU A 534 -13.18 24.50 9.39
CA LEU A 534 -13.69 23.24 8.86
C LEU A 534 -14.95 23.46 8.01
N LEU A 535 -15.91 24.25 8.50
CA LEU A 535 -17.12 24.61 7.75
C LEU A 535 -16.78 25.25 6.39
N ASP A 536 -15.88 26.23 6.38
CA ASP A 536 -15.46 26.92 5.16
C ASP A 536 -14.84 25.97 4.12
N ILE A 537 -14.01 25.03 4.57
CA ILE A 537 -13.35 24.05 3.71
C ILE A 537 -14.38 23.08 3.11
N VAL A 538 -15.27 22.56 3.95
CA VAL A 538 -16.31 21.61 3.53
C VAL A 538 -17.26 22.28 2.53
N MET A 539 -17.65 23.53 2.77
CA MET A 539 -18.50 24.30 1.87
C MET A 539 -17.82 24.59 0.52
N LYS A 540 -16.51 24.87 0.51
CA LYS A 540 -15.73 25.05 -0.74
C LYS A 540 -15.62 23.77 -1.57
N ARG A 541 -15.67 22.59 -0.94
CA ARG A 541 -15.51 21.29 -1.59
C ARG A 541 -16.81 20.67 -2.13
N GLY A 542 -17.96 21.29 -1.87
CA GLY A 542 -19.25 20.93 -2.47
C GLY A 542 -20.01 19.80 -1.75
N ASN A 543 -21.21 19.49 -2.27
CA ASN A 543 -22.22 18.66 -1.61
C ASN A 543 -21.79 17.23 -1.20
N PRO A 544 -20.99 16.46 -1.97
CA PRO A 544 -20.59 15.11 -1.58
C PRO A 544 -19.77 15.09 -0.28
N ASN A 545 -18.91 16.09 -0.08
CA ASN A 545 -18.10 16.20 1.13
C ASN A 545 -18.90 16.72 2.32
N LYS A 546 -19.94 17.51 2.04
CA LYS A 546 -20.87 18.04 3.04
C LYS A 546 -21.68 16.95 3.74
N SER A 547 -22.23 15.98 2.99
CA SER A 547 -23.01 14.88 3.60
C SER A 547 -22.15 13.97 4.46
N VAL A 548 -20.95 13.63 4.01
CA VAL A 548 -20.00 12.80 4.78
C VAL A 548 -19.48 13.56 6.00
N CYS A 549 -19.25 14.87 5.90
CA CYS A 549 -18.90 15.71 7.04
C CYS A 549 -20.00 15.73 8.11
N ILE A 550 -21.27 15.88 7.70
CA ILE A 550 -22.43 15.79 8.61
C ILE A 550 -22.50 14.42 9.27
N GLU A 551 -22.31 13.32 8.52
CA GLU A 551 -22.28 11.95 9.08
C GLU A 551 -21.20 11.82 10.15
N VAL A 552 -19.97 12.24 9.87
CA VAL A 552 -18.85 12.19 10.84
C VAL A 552 -19.12 13.04 12.08
N LEU A 553 -19.64 14.27 11.92
CA LEU A 553 -19.93 15.14 13.07
C LEU A 553 -21.08 14.60 13.93
N THR A 554 -22.09 13.97 13.33
CA THR A 554 -23.23 13.40 14.06
C THR A 554 -22.86 12.11 14.82
N GLN A 555 -21.82 11.40 14.36
CA GLN A 555 -21.30 10.19 15.02
C GLN A 555 -20.44 10.49 16.26
N ASN A 556 -19.98 11.73 16.44
CA ASN A 556 -19.11 12.11 17.55
C ASN A 556 -19.87 13.06 18.50
N SER A 557 -20.14 12.61 19.73
CA SER A 557 -20.89 13.39 20.73
C SER A 557 -20.24 14.73 21.04
N GLY A 558 -21.02 15.81 21.02
CA GLY A 558 -20.55 17.18 21.29
C GLY A 558 -20.30 18.05 20.06
N TYR A 559 -20.63 17.56 18.87
CA TYR A 559 -20.49 18.27 17.59
C TYR A 559 -21.81 18.41 16.80
N GLU A 560 -22.93 18.16 17.46
CA GLU A 560 -24.28 18.20 16.88
C GLU A 560 -24.62 19.60 16.35
N ASP A 561 -24.18 20.65 17.05
CA ASP A 561 -24.36 22.04 16.64
C ASP A 561 -23.62 22.35 15.32
N LEU A 562 -22.44 21.76 15.12
CA LEU A 562 -21.64 21.94 13.90
C LEU A 562 -22.28 21.19 12.72
N ALA A 563 -22.81 19.99 12.97
CA ALA A 563 -23.59 19.23 12.00
C ALA A 563 -24.88 19.98 11.59
N GLY A 564 -25.55 20.63 12.55
CA GLY A 564 -26.71 21.48 12.31
C GLY A 564 -26.42 22.67 11.38
N LYS A 565 -25.33 23.41 11.65
CA LYS A 565 -24.87 24.53 10.81
C LYS A 565 -24.60 24.12 9.36
N LEU A 566 -24.06 22.92 9.13
CA LEU A 566 -23.90 22.38 7.77
C LEU A 566 -25.26 22.06 7.16
N SER A 567 -26.17 21.44 7.90
CA SER A 567 -27.48 21.03 7.40
C SER A 567 -28.33 22.22 6.91
N ASP A 568 -28.27 23.37 7.59
CA ASP A 568 -29.11 24.55 7.27
C ASP A 568 -28.65 25.36 6.04
N SER A 569 -27.38 25.22 5.63
CA SER A 569 -26.78 26.01 4.56
C SER A 569 -27.22 25.60 3.13
N SER A 570 -28.15 24.66 2.96
CA SER A 570 -28.66 24.20 1.65
C SER A 570 -29.73 25.10 1.02
N SER A 571 -30.13 26.20 1.67
CA SER A 571 -31.29 27.01 1.25
C SER A 571 -30.97 28.28 0.46
N SER A 572 -29.72 28.71 0.29
CA SER A 572 -29.39 29.83 -0.61
C SER A 572 -27.90 29.96 -0.91
N VAL A 573 -27.45 29.84 -2.17
CA VAL A 573 -26.29 30.58 -2.76
C VAL A 573 -26.32 30.46 -4.30
N SER A 574 -26.29 31.60 -4.99
CA SER A 574 -26.08 31.77 -6.45
C SER A 574 -24.58 31.84 -6.82
N PRO A 575 -24.16 31.48 -8.05
CA PRO A 575 -22.74 31.21 -8.35
C PRO A 575 -21.89 32.48 -8.58
N PRO A 576 -20.61 32.52 -8.15
CA PRO A 576 -19.71 33.60 -8.48
C PRO A 576 -18.95 33.36 -9.80
N THR A 577 -19.03 34.34 -10.72
CA THR A 577 -18.18 34.46 -11.91
C THR A 577 -16.81 35.06 -11.56
N LYS A 578 -15.71 34.37 -11.91
CA LYS A 578 -14.41 34.97 -12.30
C LYS A 578 -13.47 33.92 -12.92
N THR A 579 -13.15 34.09 -14.20
CA THR A 579 -12.14 33.32 -14.95
C THR A 579 -10.76 33.99 -14.87
N GLY A 580 -9.72 33.25 -14.47
CA GLY A 580 -8.31 33.66 -14.64
C GLY A 580 -7.71 33.03 -15.90
N LYS A 581 -7.06 33.83 -16.76
CA LYS A 581 -6.34 33.36 -17.96
C LYS A 581 -4.85 33.14 -17.66
N ILE A 582 -4.32 32.00 -18.11
CA ILE A 582 -2.88 31.71 -18.20
C ILE A 582 -2.40 32.12 -19.60
N CYS A 583 -1.27 32.83 -19.68
CA CYS A 583 -0.68 33.28 -20.94
C CYS A 583 0.74 32.73 -21.08
N MET A 584 1.02 31.97 -22.14
CA MET A 584 2.36 31.49 -22.48
C MET A 584 2.95 32.36 -23.60
N CYS A 585 4.15 32.90 -23.40
CA CYS A 585 4.89 33.62 -24.43
C CYS A 585 6.05 32.75 -24.93
N HIS A 586 6.15 32.57 -26.24
CA HIS A 586 7.29 31.91 -26.90
C HIS A 586 8.39 32.94 -27.22
N HIS A 587 9.63 32.63 -26.84
CA HIS A 587 10.81 33.25 -27.46
C HIS A 587 11.40 32.24 -28.44
N LYS A 588 11.42 32.61 -29.74
CA LYS A 588 12.27 31.96 -30.74
C LYS A 588 13.69 32.49 -30.57
N THR A 589 14.66 31.60 -30.45
CA THR A 589 16.07 31.92 -30.72
C THR A 589 16.44 31.36 -32.07
N ASP A 590 16.74 32.26 -33.01
CA ASP A 590 17.31 31.91 -34.32
C ASP A 590 18.76 31.46 -34.12
N ARG A 591 18.97 30.14 -34.10
CA ARG A 591 20.19 29.45 -34.57
C ARG A 591 19.95 27.95 -34.45
N GLY A 592 19.84 27.31 -35.61
CA GLY A 592 19.77 25.86 -35.71
C GLY A 592 21.15 25.25 -35.47
N ASP A 593 21.29 24.57 -34.35
CA ASP A 593 22.23 23.47 -34.13
C ASP A 593 21.55 22.47 -33.19
N PRO A 594 21.48 21.17 -33.53
CA PRO A 594 20.88 20.18 -32.65
C PRO A 594 21.92 19.80 -31.59
N TRP A 595 21.48 19.61 -30.35
CA TRP A 595 22.28 19.18 -29.18
C TRP A 595 23.04 20.28 -28.43
N CYS A 596 22.29 21.11 -27.68
CA CYS A 596 22.81 21.81 -26.52
C CYS A 596 21.86 21.63 -25.32
N ALA A 597 22.46 21.59 -24.13
CA ALA A 597 21.82 21.35 -22.84
C ALA A 597 20.54 22.18 -22.63
N PHE A 598 19.50 21.56 -22.09
CA PHE A 598 18.25 22.24 -21.75
C PHE A 598 18.25 22.65 -20.27
N ASP A 599 18.24 23.95 -20.02
CA ASP A 599 17.91 24.53 -18.73
C ASP A 599 16.39 24.50 -18.54
N LEU A 600 15.91 23.83 -17.48
CA LEU A 600 14.51 23.90 -17.08
C LEU A 600 14.31 25.18 -16.25
N PHE A 601 13.44 26.08 -16.72
CA PHE A 601 13.07 27.30 -16.00
C PHE A 601 11.62 27.22 -15.51
N ILE A 602 11.41 27.26 -14.19
CA ILE A 602 10.07 27.49 -13.61
C ILE A 602 9.90 28.99 -13.41
N LYS A 603 8.90 29.59 -14.05
CA LYS A 603 8.57 31.02 -13.94
C LYS A 603 7.38 31.20 -13.01
N ILE A 604 7.60 31.68 -11.79
CA ILE A 604 6.53 32.00 -10.85
C ILE A 604 6.33 33.52 -10.83
N ARG A 605 5.11 33.98 -11.15
CA ARG A 605 4.72 35.39 -11.10
C ARG A 605 3.91 35.65 -9.83
N TYR A 606 4.33 36.63 -9.04
CA TYR A 606 3.51 37.20 -7.95
C TYR A 606 3.14 38.64 -8.27
N SER A 607 1.94 39.04 -7.81
CA SER A 607 1.48 40.42 -7.85
C SER A 607 1.14 40.87 -6.44
N TYR A 608 1.88 41.84 -5.92
CA TYR A 608 1.51 42.58 -4.71
C TYR A 608 1.84 44.06 -4.94
N ASN A 609 0.87 44.95 -4.73
CA ASN A 609 0.98 46.41 -4.87
C ASN A 609 1.67 46.93 -6.15
N ARG A 610 1.04 46.74 -7.32
CA ARG A 610 1.40 47.32 -8.64
C ARG A 610 2.83 47.03 -9.16
N ALA A 611 3.64 46.24 -8.45
CA ALA A 611 4.93 45.77 -8.95
C ALA A 611 4.88 44.24 -9.17
N SER A 612 5.06 43.80 -10.40
CA SER A 612 5.22 42.38 -10.73
C SER A 612 6.67 41.98 -10.53
N HIS A 613 6.95 41.01 -9.65
CA HIS A 613 8.28 40.43 -9.50
C HIS A 613 8.27 39.01 -10.07
N CYS A 614 9.36 38.64 -10.77
CA CYS A 614 9.49 37.35 -11.43
C CYS A 614 10.67 36.61 -10.80
N ILE A 615 10.41 35.45 -10.21
CA ILE A 615 11.47 34.56 -9.73
C ILE A 615 11.66 33.47 -10.79
N ILE A 616 12.88 33.37 -11.30
CA ILE A 616 13.31 32.34 -12.24
C ILE A 616 14.23 31.40 -11.46
N VAL A 617 13.84 30.13 -11.35
CA VAL A 617 14.68 29.08 -10.74
C VAL A 617 15.28 28.25 -11.87
N PRO A 618 16.60 28.31 -12.11
CA PRO A 618 17.27 27.48 -13.10
C PRO A 618 17.63 26.10 -12.52
N TYR A 619 17.37 25.04 -13.29
CA TYR A 619 17.93 23.71 -13.07
C TYR A 619 19.05 23.47 -14.10
N ALA A 620 20.27 23.21 -13.64
CA ALA A 620 21.38 22.82 -14.51
C ALA A 620 21.53 21.28 -14.51
N ILE A 621 21.49 20.68 -15.70
CA ILE A 621 21.89 19.28 -15.93
C ILE A 621 23.28 19.33 -16.58
N THR A 622 24.32 18.88 -15.87
CA THR A 622 25.67 18.75 -16.43
C THR A 622 25.96 17.30 -16.82
N CYS A 623 26.06 17.03 -18.13
CA CYS A 623 26.70 15.83 -18.65
C CYS A 623 28.22 16.04 -18.72
N ARG A 624 29.00 15.12 -18.14
CA ARG A 624 30.45 15.03 -18.42
C ARG A 624 30.64 14.41 -19.80
N ALA A 625 31.15 15.19 -20.75
CA ALA A 625 31.83 14.66 -21.93
C ALA A 625 33.31 15.09 -21.85
N ASN A 626 34.21 14.10 -21.80
CA ASN A 626 35.64 14.32 -21.92
C ASN A 626 35.96 14.78 -23.34
N HIS A 627 36.40 16.02 -23.55
CA HIS A 627 37.32 16.41 -24.62
C HIS A 627 37.95 17.79 -24.35
N ASP A 628 39.19 17.95 -24.80
CA ASP A 628 40.16 19.00 -24.46
C ASP A 628 39.69 20.45 -24.69
N LEU A 629 39.92 21.31 -23.70
CA LEU A 629 39.69 22.76 -23.75
C LEU A 629 40.94 23.49 -24.29
N LYS A 630 40.88 23.97 -25.53
CA LYS A 630 41.70 25.09 -26.00
C LYS A 630 41.03 26.42 -25.61
N VAL A 631 41.77 27.26 -24.89
CA VAL A 631 41.34 28.59 -24.45
C VAL A 631 41.47 29.59 -25.61
N CYS A 632 40.36 30.21 -26.03
CA CYS A 632 40.38 31.42 -26.85
C CYS A 632 39.89 32.61 -26.03
N HIS A 633 40.78 33.59 -25.82
CA HIS A 633 40.47 34.89 -25.24
C HIS A 633 39.87 35.83 -26.30
N SER A 634 38.60 36.24 -26.14
CA SER A 634 38.18 37.59 -26.55
C SER A 634 36.88 37.98 -25.84
N VAL A 635 36.97 38.96 -24.94
CA VAL A 635 35.82 39.66 -24.35
C VAL A 635 35.73 41.02 -25.02
N ARG A 636 34.58 41.35 -25.61
CA ARG A 636 34.15 42.74 -25.86
C ARG A 636 32.89 43.02 -25.04
N PRO A 637 32.77 44.17 -24.37
CA PRO A 637 31.62 44.49 -23.56
C PRO A 637 30.52 45.13 -24.41
N CYS A 638 29.28 44.64 -24.30
CA CYS A 638 28.10 45.40 -24.67
C CYS A 638 27.36 45.80 -23.40
N HIS A 639 27.32 47.10 -23.16
CA HIS A 639 26.47 47.72 -22.14
C HIS A 639 25.01 47.71 -22.62
N SER A 640 24.16 47.01 -21.89
CA SER A 640 22.74 47.35 -21.80
C SER A 640 22.24 46.99 -20.40
N TYR A 641 21.92 48.03 -19.63
CA TYR A 641 21.29 47.92 -18.32
C TYR A 641 19.90 47.30 -18.45
N SER A 642 19.76 46.06 -17.97
CA SER A 642 18.50 45.57 -17.41
C SER A 642 18.84 44.63 -16.26
N HIS A 643 18.55 45.05 -15.03
CA HIS A 643 18.71 44.23 -13.84
C HIS A 643 17.74 43.04 -13.93
N HIS A 644 18.23 41.89 -14.40
CA HIS A 644 17.57 40.59 -14.26
C HIS A 644 18.22 39.87 -13.08
N PHE A 645 17.45 39.69 -12.02
CA PHE A 645 17.84 38.92 -10.85
C PHE A 645 17.75 37.43 -11.21
N VAL A 646 18.89 36.78 -11.46
CA VAL A 646 18.98 35.33 -11.67
C VAL A 646 19.35 34.71 -10.33
N ALA A 647 18.38 34.07 -9.67
CA ALA A 647 18.68 33.25 -8.49
C ALA A 647 19.24 31.90 -8.97
N LYS A 648 20.56 31.74 -8.97
CA LYS A 648 21.20 30.43 -9.19
C LYS A 648 20.97 29.55 -7.96
N ILE A 649 20.10 28.55 -8.06
CA ILE A 649 20.17 27.39 -7.17
C ILE A 649 21.16 26.42 -7.81
N ALA A 650 22.45 26.65 -7.58
CA ALA A 650 23.48 25.70 -7.94
C ALA A 650 23.62 24.67 -6.80
N PHE A 651 23.18 23.44 -7.04
CA PHE A 651 23.65 22.31 -6.23
C PHE A 651 25.08 22.02 -6.66
N PHE A 652 26.04 22.25 -5.76
CA PHE A 652 27.45 21.96 -6.03
C PHE A 652 27.62 20.45 -6.23
N VAL A 653 27.98 20.06 -7.45
CA VAL A 653 28.74 18.83 -7.67
C VAL A 653 30.11 19.09 -7.04
N VAL A 654 30.41 18.41 -5.94
CA VAL A 654 31.78 18.38 -5.39
C VAL A 654 32.66 17.75 -6.48
N PRO A 655 33.67 18.46 -7.02
CA PRO A 655 34.61 17.84 -7.93
C PRO A 655 35.35 16.74 -7.17
N THR A 656 35.41 15.55 -7.77
CA THR A 656 36.35 14.50 -7.39
C THR A 656 37.76 14.92 -7.76
#